data_AF-A0A7K7P8R9-F1
#
_entry.id   AF-A0A7K7P8R9-F1
#
_cell.length_a   1.000
_cell.length_b   1.000
_cell.length_c   1.000
_cell.angle_alpha   90.00
_cell.angle_beta   90.00
_cell.angle_gamma   90.00
#
_symmetry.space_group_name_H-M   'P 1'
#
loop_
_entity.id
_entity.type
_entity.pdbx_description
1 polymer ?
#
loop_
_entity_poly.entity_id
_entity_poly.type
_entity_poly.pdbx_seq_one_letter_code
_entity_poly.pdbx_strand_id
1 'polypeptide(L)'
;LKLEMPTVNLDREVSLLATVPGVVRSLKSCAVTWQKLISRVLEEQLKKVPQGDGPFAEIDLWHEKNAALSALTKQIKLPEVQKVLEILQEAESEFTGNLQIVLSDLKKHHMEAQDSAKFLSTVERHLKNLTTGTGVDVISNTIPSLLNALRLVWIMSRCYNKDERMVPFLERISWEISARVRRVVDLQTLFKQDIAAAKKKITEAKNTLEQWKKSYFTTCIQVEESGSKRYWKFDVKRLFEKTDYMVLICQDLYDIFQVTEELYNIFIPELITVSENPKAIDELRREVNIIISPMEELTFDPLSMETARDWGFVMEEFREDVTVEIVKQIFVQNFKDPPRYKNHPPVAGAIAWSRSLSQRIQHTITRFQEEEELLASERGKEVKQIYLQVVKKMEEYEVQKYHQWRERTEHILPLLLKETLLAATSATEEPVTTKKSFCFTLNFSPEISEIIIETKYMELLGLPVPEMARYMALQEDKYLRYTSKMKAMLDRYHKLMEMMSEAEIKLLDHYVQELWKILKSGQKRFTWKSVGIGEFVLQCTQIIGKLELLVHHIHNISEDINSKLQSIESTNLFKFPHSKNGDKHPGAKEFFDYVKCEQEKEVEQLVRKYSAIPQLLIEVERRVANTNSGKSPKLASYYAYWENRIYQVLTQLIVKNLQAFNATILANVPLVQIEAVLSVPEITLQPSASEFEKMTLQFIQDCVEVTKHFVRWMHGTCIECRPQHVKMDEAVTFSFYSDVSQSPLITEQAVLITQNVHKLLASLTEYLNQWKRYDLLWKSDKDAVLDRLAAEKPACVIFDEQLQFYMKVAQEMTQGPLIKDEQFIRLQLAPLASAVQENAKSWMMSLGKLLNELVREELFSLQGEIQVGVFIL
;
A
#
# COMPACT_ATOMS: atom_id res chain seq x y z
N LEU A 1 -54.96 -27.88 -65.82
CA LEU A 1 -56.20 -27.36 -66.47
C LEU A 1 -56.14 -27.67 -67.96
N LYS A 2 -57.01 -28.52 -68.51
CA LYS A 2 -57.01 -28.85 -69.94
C LYS A 2 -58.44 -28.99 -70.49
N LEU A 3 -58.75 -28.34 -71.61
CA LEU A 3 -60.02 -28.52 -72.34
C LEU A 3 -59.99 -29.87 -73.07
N GLU A 4 -61.11 -30.60 -73.05
CA GLU A 4 -61.27 -31.86 -73.79
C GLU A 4 -61.44 -31.57 -75.29
N MET A 5 -60.71 -32.22 -76.18
CA MET A 5 -60.85 -31.93 -77.62
C MET A 5 -61.99 -32.76 -78.23
N PRO A 6 -62.71 -32.23 -79.23
CA PRO A 6 -63.77 -33.00 -79.90
C PRO A 6 -63.16 -34.22 -80.62
N THR A 7 -63.86 -35.36 -80.55
CA THR A 7 -63.47 -36.60 -81.24
C THR A 7 -63.94 -36.66 -82.70
N VAL A 8 -64.61 -35.60 -83.17
CA VAL A 8 -65.17 -35.50 -84.51
C VAL A 8 -64.17 -34.85 -85.45
N ASN A 9 -64.03 -35.36 -86.69
CA ASN A 9 -63.17 -34.73 -87.70
C ASN A 9 -63.73 -33.35 -88.09
N LEU A 10 -62.88 -32.32 -87.93
CA LEU A 10 -63.21 -30.92 -88.18
C LEU A 10 -62.66 -30.40 -89.51
N ASP A 11 -62.14 -31.22 -90.42
CA ASP A 11 -61.42 -30.77 -91.63
C ASP A 11 -62.34 -30.14 -92.68
N ARG A 12 -63.65 -30.37 -92.61
CA ARG A 12 -64.65 -29.83 -93.54
C ARG A 12 -64.98 -28.36 -93.25
N GLU A 13 -65.68 -27.72 -94.20
CA GLU A 13 -66.15 -26.33 -94.08
C GLU A 13 -67.19 -26.17 -92.96
N VAL A 14 -67.17 -25.01 -92.29
CA VAL A 14 -68.00 -24.69 -91.12
C VAL A 14 -69.50 -24.80 -91.43
N SER A 15 -69.93 -24.25 -92.56
CA SER A 15 -71.32 -24.25 -93.03
C SER A 15 -71.84 -25.66 -93.35
N LEU A 16 -70.98 -26.58 -93.79
CA LEU A 16 -71.35 -27.99 -93.98
C LEU A 16 -71.46 -28.73 -92.64
N LEU A 17 -70.51 -28.52 -91.73
CA LEU A 17 -70.53 -29.20 -90.42
C LEU A 17 -71.67 -28.72 -89.52
N ALA A 18 -72.10 -27.46 -89.67
CA ALA A 18 -73.21 -26.86 -88.94
C ALA A 18 -74.59 -27.46 -89.30
N THR A 19 -74.74 -28.03 -90.51
CA THR A 19 -76.00 -28.65 -90.95
C THR A 19 -76.13 -30.12 -90.56
N VAL A 20 -75.08 -30.75 -90.02
CA VAL A 20 -75.07 -32.19 -89.64
C VAL A 20 -75.45 -32.37 -88.17
N PRO A 21 -76.66 -32.88 -87.84
CA PRO A 21 -77.15 -32.89 -86.45
C PRO A 21 -76.31 -33.75 -85.49
N GLY A 22 -75.72 -34.84 -85.99
CA GLY A 22 -74.85 -35.72 -85.19
C GLY A 22 -73.53 -35.05 -84.78
N VAL A 23 -72.94 -34.28 -85.69
CA VAL A 23 -71.70 -33.51 -85.45
C VAL A 23 -71.99 -32.38 -84.47
N VAL A 24 -73.03 -31.58 -84.73
CA VAL A 24 -73.44 -30.47 -83.85
C VAL A 24 -73.75 -30.96 -82.43
N ARG A 25 -74.41 -32.12 -82.27
CA ARG A 25 -74.69 -32.71 -80.95
C ARG A 25 -73.40 -33.10 -80.20
N SER A 26 -72.43 -33.69 -80.87
CA SER A 26 -71.14 -34.07 -80.27
C SER A 26 -70.32 -32.85 -79.90
N LEU A 27 -70.27 -31.83 -80.77
CA LEU A 27 -69.58 -30.57 -80.49
C LEU A 27 -70.25 -29.79 -79.36
N LYS A 28 -71.58 -29.81 -79.27
CA LYS A 28 -72.34 -29.25 -78.14
C LYS A 28 -71.99 -29.96 -76.82
N SER A 29 -71.91 -31.29 -76.82
CA SER A 29 -71.50 -32.04 -75.62
C SER A 29 -70.10 -31.66 -75.16
N CYS A 30 -69.15 -31.52 -76.09
CA CYS A 30 -67.79 -31.06 -75.81
C CYS A 30 -67.77 -29.62 -75.27
N ALA A 31 -68.54 -28.73 -75.88
CA ALA A 31 -68.66 -27.35 -75.42
C ALA A 31 -69.32 -27.21 -74.03
N VAL A 32 -70.21 -28.13 -73.64
CA VAL A 32 -70.74 -28.23 -72.27
C VAL A 32 -69.65 -28.59 -71.27
N THR A 33 -68.73 -29.51 -71.60
CA THR A 33 -67.62 -29.85 -70.68
C THR A 33 -66.65 -28.68 -70.55
N TRP A 34 -66.41 -27.93 -71.62
CA TRP A 34 -65.65 -26.67 -71.57
C TRP A 34 -66.30 -25.64 -70.68
N GLN A 35 -67.60 -25.39 -70.85
CA GLN A 35 -68.34 -24.42 -70.04
C GLN A 35 -68.22 -24.77 -68.55
N LYS A 36 -68.48 -26.02 -68.17
CA LYS A 36 -68.37 -26.48 -66.77
C LYS A 36 -66.96 -26.28 -66.21
N LEU A 37 -65.93 -26.64 -66.98
CA LEU A 37 -64.54 -26.48 -66.54
C LEU A 37 -64.17 -24.99 -66.36
N ILE A 38 -64.52 -24.14 -67.32
CA ILE A 38 -64.23 -22.71 -67.26
C ILE A 38 -64.98 -22.06 -66.09
N SER A 39 -66.28 -22.35 -65.92
CA SER A 39 -67.07 -21.84 -64.79
C SER A 39 -66.51 -22.29 -63.45
N ARG A 40 -66.15 -23.56 -63.30
CA ARG A 40 -65.53 -24.08 -62.06
C ARG A 40 -64.23 -23.36 -61.74
N VAL A 41 -63.33 -23.22 -62.72
CA VAL A 41 -62.03 -22.56 -62.50
C VAL A 41 -62.21 -21.08 -62.19
N LEU A 42 -63.14 -20.39 -62.86
CA LEU A 42 -63.48 -19.00 -62.55
C LEU A 42 -63.99 -18.88 -61.12
N GLU A 43 -64.92 -19.74 -60.70
CA GLU A 43 -65.46 -19.74 -59.35
C GLU A 43 -64.37 -20.01 -58.29
N GLU A 44 -63.49 -20.99 -58.53
CA GLU A 44 -62.33 -21.28 -57.68
C GLU A 44 -61.39 -20.08 -57.58
N GLN A 45 -61.02 -19.45 -58.70
CA GLN A 45 -60.11 -18.30 -58.69
C GLN A 45 -60.75 -17.05 -58.07
N LEU A 46 -62.06 -16.84 -58.22
CA LEU A 46 -62.75 -15.68 -57.65
C LEU A 46 -62.88 -15.78 -56.12
N LYS A 47 -63.04 -16.99 -55.57
CA LYS A 47 -63.11 -17.22 -54.11
C LYS A 47 -61.78 -17.05 -53.37
N LYS A 48 -60.64 -17.12 -54.08
CA LYS A 48 -59.32 -17.00 -53.44
C LYS A 48 -59.07 -15.61 -52.87
N VAL A 49 -58.60 -15.60 -51.63
CA VAL A 49 -58.13 -14.44 -50.86
C VAL A 49 -56.63 -14.53 -50.61
N PRO A 50 -55.92 -13.40 -50.41
CA PRO A 50 -54.49 -13.42 -50.13
C PRO A 50 -54.16 -14.23 -48.86
N GLN A 51 -53.08 -15.02 -48.88
CA GLN A 51 -52.66 -15.87 -47.77
C GLN A 51 -51.50 -15.24 -46.99
N GLY A 52 -51.72 -14.87 -45.74
CA GLY A 52 -50.78 -14.13 -44.89
C GLY A 52 -51.12 -12.64 -44.77
N ASP A 53 -50.45 -11.92 -43.87
CA ASP A 53 -50.76 -10.52 -43.54
C ASP A 53 -49.93 -9.50 -44.33
N GLY A 54 -48.76 -9.90 -44.83
CA GLY A 54 -47.87 -9.03 -45.59
C GLY A 54 -48.35 -8.72 -47.02
N PRO A 55 -47.66 -7.80 -47.72
CA PRO A 55 -48.05 -7.35 -49.06
C PRO A 55 -47.77 -8.39 -50.16
N PHE A 56 -46.83 -9.32 -49.94
CA PHE A 56 -46.54 -10.41 -50.89
C PHE A 56 -47.69 -11.38 -51.08
N ALA A 57 -48.51 -11.57 -50.05
CA ALA A 57 -49.72 -12.39 -50.13
C ALA A 57 -50.65 -11.94 -51.26
N GLU A 58 -50.73 -10.64 -51.51
CA GLU A 58 -51.56 -10.06 -52.58
C GLU A 58 -50.90 -10.21 -53.96
N ILE A 59 -49.58 -10.09 -54.02
CA ILE A 59 -48.78 -10.33 -55.24
C ILE A 59 -48.92 -11.79 -55.69
N ASP A 60 -48.72 -12.73 -54.76
CA ASP A 60 -48.80 -14.17 -55.02
C ASP A 60 -50.19 -14.56 -55.50
N LEU A 61 -51.24 -14.01 -54.88
CA LEU A 61 -52.62 -14.22 -55.30
C LEU A 61 -52.83 -13.84 -56.77
N TRP A 62 -52.36 -12.66 -57.19
CA TRP A 62 -52.57 -12.19 -58.55
C TRP A 62 -51.70 -12.91 -59.59
N HIS A 63 -50.48 -13.30 -59.23
CA HIS A 63 -49.67 -14.17 -60.08
C HIS A 63 -50.35 -15.52 -60.30
N GLU A 64 -50.91 -16.12 -59.25
CA GLU A 64 -51.61 -17.39 -59.36
C GLU A 64 -52.88 -17.28 -60.21
N LYS A 65 -53.73 -16.27 -59.96
CA LYS A 65 -54.93 -16.00 -60.78
C LYS A 65 -54.57 -15.78 -62.24
N ASN A 66 -53.54 -14.97 -62.52
CA ASN A 66 -53.11 -14.71 -63.89
C ASN A 66 -52.59 -15.98 -64.56
N ALA A 67 -51.79 -16.81 -63.89
CA ALA A 67 -51.28 -18.06 -64.43
C ALA A 67 -52.42 -19.04 -64.79
N ALA A 68 -53.39 -19.22 -63.89
CA ALA A 68 -54.53 -20.11 -64.11
C ALA A 68 -55.44 -19.66 -65.27
N LEU A 69 -55.81 -18.36 -65.30
CA LEU A 69 -56.71 -17.82 -66.32
C LEU A 69 -56.02 -17.64 -67.68
N SER A 70 -54.72 -17.33 -67.70
CA SER A 70 -53.92 -17.28 -68.93
C SER A 70 -53.83 -18.66 -69.57
N ALA A 71 -53.63 -19.72 -68.77
CA ALA A 71 -53.57 -21.09 -69.27
C ALA A 71 -54.88 -21.52 -69.96
N LEU A 72 -56.05 -21.16 -69.41
CA LEU A 72 -57.35 -21.42 -70.06
C LEU A 72 -57.57 -20.56 -71.29
N THR A 73 -57.21 -19.27 -71.23
CA THR A 73 -57.37 -18.34 -72.37
C THR A 73 -56.53 -18.78 -73.57
N LYS A 74 -55.31 -19.27 -73.34
CA LYS A 74 -54.45 -19.83 -74.41
C LYS A 74 -55.09 -21.05 -75.08
N GLN A 75 -55.75 -21.91 -74.30
CA GLN A 75 -56.42 -23.10 -74.84
C GLN A 75 -57.66 -22.76 -75.67
N ILE A 76 -58.41 -21.73 -75.28
CA ILE A 76 -59.56 -21.27 -76.09
C ILE A 76 -59.12 -20.76 -77.45
N LYS A 77 -57.95 -20.11 -77.52
CA LYS A 77 -57.39 -19.58 -78.77
C LYS A 77 -56.81 -20.65 -79.70
N LEU A 78 -56.83 -21.93 -79.33
CA LEU A 78 -56.40 -23.01 -80.22
C LEU A 78 -57.31 -23.05 -81.46
N PRO A 79 -56.75 -23.27 -82.66
CA PRO A 79 -57.50 -23.20 -83.91
C PRO A 79 -58.65 -24.21 -83.96
N GLU A 80 -58.46 -25.41 -83.39
CA GLU A 80 -59.50 -26.44 -83.30
C GLU A 80 -60.67 -25.98 -82.41
N VAL A 81 -60.37 -25.30 -81.29
CA VAL A 81 -61.39 -24.79 -80.36
C VAL A 81 -62.15 -23.61 -80.98
N GLN A 82 -61.47 -22.70 -81.68
CA GLN A 82 -62.13 -21.62 -82.42
C GLN A 82 -63.05 -22.16 -83.52
N LYS A 83 -62.60 -23.15 -84.29
CA LYS A 83 -63.42 -23.79 -85.33
C LYS A 83 -64.68 -24.44 -84.77
N VAL A 84 -64.61 -25.06 -83.59
CA VAL A 84 -65.80 -25.60 -82.90
C VAL A 84 -66.79 -24.50 -82.52
N LEU A 85 -66.29 -23.37 -82.01
CA LEU A 85 -67.14 -22.24 -81.63
C LEU A 85 -67.84 -21.62 -82.85
N GLU A 86 -67.13 -21.50 -83.98
CA GLU A 86 -67.70 -21.03 -85.26
C GLU A 86 -68.81 -21.96 -85.77
N ILE A 87 -68.60 -23.28 -85.75
CA ILE A 87 -69.61 -24.27 -86.17
C ILE A 87 -70.86 -24.20 -85.29
N LEU A 88 -70.70 -24.07 -83.96
CA LEU A 88 -71.83 -23.97 -83.03
C LEU A 88 -72.57 -22.63 -83.14
N GLN A 89 -71.89 -21.58 -83.61
CA GLN A 89 -72.50 -20.28 -83.88
C GLN A 89 -73.31 -20.28 -85.18
N GLU A 90 -72.76 -20.87 -86.25
CA GLU A 90 -73.44 -21.02 -87.54
C GLU A 90 -74.67 -21.94 -87.45
N ALA A 91 -74.64 -22.95 -86.58
CA ALA A 91 -75.77 -23.86 -86.35
C ALA A 91 -76.92 -23.27 -85.51
N GLU A 92 -76.90 -21.96 -85.19
CA GLU A 92 -77.88 -21.23 -84.36
C GLU A 92 -78.29 -21.96 -83.06
N SER A 93 -77.35 -22.65 -82.41
CA SER A 93 -77.64 -23.38 -81.18
C SER A 93 -77.89 -22.43 -80.02
N GLU A 94 -79.03 -22.56 -79.33
CA GLU A 94 -79.37 -21.79 -78.10
C GLU A 94 -78.26 -21.87 -77.02
N PHE A 95 -77.49 -22.96 -76.99
CA PHE A 95 -76.38 -23.16 -76.06
C PHE A 95 -75.20 -22.20 -76.29
N THR A 96 -75.05 -21.69 -77.51
CA THR A 96 -73.94 -20.82 -77.90
C THR A 96 -73.97 -19.50 -77.12
N GLY A 97 -75.16 -19.01 -76.75
CA GLY A 97 -75.31 -17.84 -75.89
C GLY A 97 -74.68 -18.03 -74.50
N ASN A 98 -75.01 -19.13 -73.81
CA ASN A 98 -74.50 -19.41 -72.47
C ASN A 98 -72.98 -19.64 -72.43
N LEU A 99 -72.43 -20.26 -73.47
CA LEU A 99 -70.99 -20.46 -73.59
C LEU A 99 -70.25 -19.13 -73.85
N GLN A 100 -70.81 -18.25 -74.69
CA GLN A 100 -70.22 -16.93 -74.96
C GLN A 100 -70.17 -16.05 -73.71
N ILE A 101 -71.16 -16.16 -72.81
CA ILE A 101 -71.14 -15.47 -71.50
C ILE A 101 -69.91 -15.93 -70.69
N VAL A 102 -69.72 -17.24 -70.51
CA VAL A 102 -68.61 -17.79 -69.73
C VAL A 102 -67.24 -17.48 -70.35
N LEU A 103 -67.14 -17.47 -71.68
CA LEU A 103 -65.93 -17.07 -72.40
C LEU A 103 -65.64 -15.57 -72.26
N SER A 104 -66.69 -14.74 -72.26
CA SER A 104 -66.58 -13.29 -72.01
C SER A 104 -66.10 -13.02 -70.58
N ASP A 105 -66.68 -13.71 -69.59
CA ASP A 105 -66.26 -13.63 -68.19
C ASP A 105 -64.82 -14.07 -67.99
N LEU A 106 -64.39 -15.15 -68.66
CA LEU A 106 -62.99 -15.57 -68.63
C LEU A 106 -62.05 -14.53 -69.23
N LYS A 107 -62.39 -13.94 -70.38
CA LYS A 107 -61.59 -12.86 -70.99
C LYS A 107 -61.49 -11.66 -70.07
N LYS A 108 -62.61 -11.25 -69.47
CA LYS A 108 -62.69 -10.13 -68.53
C LYS A 108 -61.80 -10.37 -67.31
N HIS A 109 -61.94 -11.51 -66.63
CA HIS A 109 -61.16 -11.82 -65.44
C HIS A 109 -59.68 -12.12 -65.74
N HIS A 110 -59.36 -12.70 -66.90
CA HIS A 110 -57.97 -12.86 -67.33
C HIS A 110 -57.30 -11.49 -67.54
N MET A 111 -57.98 -10.56 -68.22
CA MET A 111 -57.46 -9.21 -68.44
C MET A 111 -57.24 -8.48 -67.10
N GLU A 112 -58.20 -8.59 -66.18
CA GLU A 112 -58.08 -8.04 -64.82
C GLU A 112 -56.88 -8.62 -64.07
N ALA A 113 -56.69 -9.94 -64.11
CA ALA A 113 -55.59 -10.62 -63.43
C ALA A 113 -54.22 -10.29 -64.06
N GLN A 114 -54.16 -10.20 -65.39
CA GLN A 114 -52.95 -9.84 -66.12
C GLN A 114 -52.52 -8.40 -65.82
N ASP A 115 -53.45 -7.45 -65.87
CA ASP A 115 -53.17 -6.04 -65.58
C ASP A 115 -52.76 -5.88 -64.10
N SER A 116 -53.49 -6.51 -63.17
CA SER A 116 -53.17 -6.45 -61.74
C SER A 116 -51.78 -7.01 -61.43
N ALA A 117 -51.43 -8.18 -61.97
CA ALA A 117 -50.09 -8.77 -61.79
C ALA A 117 -48.99 -7.88 -62.38
N LYS A 118 -49.23 -7.27 -63.55
CA LYS A 118 -48.28 -6.34 -64.19
C LYS A 118 -48.05 -5.11 -63.33
N PHE A 119 -49.11 -4.45 -62.83
CA PHE A 119 -48.95 -3.27 -61.99
C PHE A 119 -48.27 -3.60 -60.65
N LEU A 120 -48.61 -4.71 -60.00
CA LEU A 120 -47.98 -5.11 -58.75
C LEU A 120 -46.49 -5.45 -58.90
N SER A 121 -46.08 -6.00 -60.04
CA SER A 121 -44.65 -6.24 -60.32
C SER A 121 -43.80 -4.94 -60.29
N THR A 122 -44.42 -3.78 -60.52
CA THR A 122 -43.71 -2.48 -60.46
C THR A 122 -43.34 -2.06 -59.03
N VAL A 123 -44.05 -2.55 -58.02
CA VAL A 123 -43.80 -2.23 -56.60
C VAL A 123 -43.07 -3.35 -55.87
N GLU A 124 -43.03 -4.56 -56.43
CA GLU A 124 -42.45 -5.76 -55.81
C GLU A 124 -41.04 -5.55 -55.26
N ARG A 125 -40.16 -4.86 -55.99
CA ARG A 125 -38.79 -4.55 -55.51
C ARG A 125 -38.79 -3.72 -54.23
N HIS A 126 -39.65 -2.70 -54.15
CA HIS A 126 -39.75 -1.86 -52.96
C HIS A 126 -40.28 -2.68 -51.77
N LEU A 127 -41.23 -3.58 -52.02
CA LEU A 127 -41.77 -4.47 -51.00
C LEU A 127 -40.72 -5.48 -50.50
N LYS A 128 -39.83 -5.98 -51.38
CA LYS A 128 -38.66 -6.78 -50.95
C LYS A 128 -37.74 -6.00 -50.02
N ASN A 129 -37.49 -4.72 -50.32
CA ASN A 129 -36.69 -3.87 -49.44
C ASN A 129 -37.35 -3.67 -48.06
N LEU A 130 -38.68 -3.57 -47.99
CA LEU A 130 -39.40 -3.50 -46.72
C LEU A 130 -39.26 -4.81 -45.91
N THR A 131 -39.42 -5.96 -46.56
CA THR A 131 -39.41 -7.27 -45.88
C THR A 131 -38.01 -7.74 -45.49
N THR A 132 -37.04 -7.64 -46.38
CA THR A 132 -35.69 -8.21 -46.22
C THR A 132 -34.57 -7.19 -46.05
N GLY A 133 -34.87 -5.89 -46.00
CA GLY A 133 -33.87 -4.84 -45.77
C GLY A 133 -33.12 -5.06 -44.45
N THR A 134 -31.80 -4.93 -44.47
CA THR A 134 -30.91 -5.21 -43.32
C THR A 134 -31.06 -4.21 -42.17
N GLY A 135 -31.50 -2.98 -42.45
CA GLY A 135 -31.66 -1.91 -41.47
C GLY A 135 -32.97 -1.16 -41.64
N VAL A 136 -33.39 -0.47 -40.58
CA VAL A 136 -34.63 0.31 -40.53
C VAL A 136 -34.54 1.60 -41.36
N ASP A 137 -33.33 2.11 -41.52
CA ASP A 137 -32.98 3.19 -42.46
C ASP A 137 -33.33 2.82 -43.91
N VAL A 138 -33.05 1.58 -44.33
CA VAL A 138 -33.39 1.08 -45.67
C VAL A 138 -34.90 1.10 -45.89
N ILE A 139 -35.67 0.73 -44.86
CA ILE A 139 -37.13 0.75 -44.87
C ILE A 139 -37.63 2.19 -45.02
N SER A 140 -37.17 3.10 -44.14
CA SER A 140 -37.52 4.52 -44.15
C SER A 140 -37.23 5.19 -45.49
N ASN A 141 -36.06 4.94 -46.06
CA ASN A 141 -35.64 5.50 -47.36
C ASN A 141 -36.44 4.92 -48.55
N THR A 142 -36.95 3.70 -48.43
CA THR A 142 -37.74 3.06 -49.50
C THR A 142 -39.17 3.59 -49.56
N ILE A 143 -39.78 3.92 -48.42
CA ILE A 143 -41.19 4.33 -48.28
C ILE A 143 -41.62 5.45 -49.26
N PRO A 144 -40.88 6.57 -49.43
CA PRO A 144 -41.28 7.63 -50.35
C PRO A 144 -41.37 7.15 -51.81
N SER A 145 -40.38 6.36 -52.23
CA SER A 145 -40.34 5.80 -53.60
C SER A 145 -41.44 4.78 -53.83
N LEU A 146 -41.76 3.96 -52.82
CA LEU A 146 -42.88 3.02 -52.85
C LEU A 146 -44.22 3.75 -53.01
N LEU A 147 -44.49 4.78 -52.20
CA LEU A 147 -45.76 5.51 -52.30
C LEU A 147 -45.90 6.29 -53.61
N ASN A 148 -44.82 6.84 -54.16
CA ASN A 148 -44.86 7.41 -55.50
C ASN A 148 -45.13 6.35 -56.58
N ALA A 149 -44.57 5.13 -56.45
CA ALA A 149 -44.90 4.03 -57.36
C ALA A 149 -46.38 3.61 -57.24
N LEU A 150 -46.91 3.54 -56.02
CA LEU A 150 -48.33 3.25 -55.76
C LEU A 150 -49.25 4.36 -56.28
N ARG A 151 -48.81 5.63 -56.24
CA ARG A 151 -49.50 6.75 -56.88
C ARG A 151 -49.66 6.52 -58.38
N LEU A 152 -48.59 6.11 -59.07
CA LEU A 152 -48.65 5.79 -60.51
C LEU A 152 -49.57 4.58 -60.77
N VAL A 153 -49.52 3.55 -59.92
CA VAL A 153 -50.43 2.40 -60.00
C VAL A 153 -51.89 2.84 -59.85
N TRP A 154 -52.21 3.75 -58.95
CA TRP A 154 -53.58 4.28 -58.76
C TRP A 154 -54.10 5.10 -59.95
N ILE A 155 -53.21 5.87 -60.58
CA ILE A 155 -53.56 6.66 -61.76
C ILE A 155 -53.77 5.73 -62.98
N MET A 156 -52.86 4.78 -63.19
CA MET A 156 -52.78 4.01 -64.43
C MET A 156 -53.57 2.69 -64.41
N SER A 157 -53.67 2.03 -63.25
CA SER A 157 -54.38 0.76 -63.13
C SER A 157 -55.89 0.95 -63.19
N ARG A 158 -56.59 -0.01 -63.80
CA ARG A 158 -58.06 -0.09 -63.82
C ARG A 158 -58.62 -0.92 -62.66
N CYS A 159 -57.74 -1.60 -61.94
CA CYS A 159 -58.08 -2.53 -60.86
C CYS A 159 -57.74 -1.93 -59.50
N TYR A 160 -56.56 -1.33 -59.38
CA TYR A 160 -56.04 -0.72 -58.15
C TYR A 160 -56.39 0.77 -58.00
N ASN A 161 -57.26 1.30 -58.85
CA ASN A 161 -57.80 2.67 -58.75
C ASN A 161 -59.10 2.76 -57.94
N LYS A 162 -59.36 1.77 -57.09
CA LYS A 162 -60.54 1.71 -56.24
C LYS A 162 -60.13 1.42 -54.81
N ASP A 163 -60.86 2.02 -53.87
CA ASP A 163 -60.59 1.92 -52.44
C ASP A 163 -60.63 0.46 -51.96
N GLU A 164 -61.52 -0.37 -52.52
CA GLU A 164 -61.68 -1.79 -52.13
C GLU A 164 -60.43 -2.64 -52.44
N ARG A 165 -59.51 -2.13 -53.27
CA ARG A 165 -58.24 -2.79 -53.62
C ARG A 165 -57.04 -2.08 -53.02
N MET A 166 -56.98 -0.76 -53.12
CA MET A 166 -55.82 0.00 -52.66
C MET A 166 -55.72 0.03 -51.13
N VAL A 167 -56.84 0.18 -50.42
CA VAL A 167 -56.81 0.26 -48.94
C VAL A 167 -56.31 -1.04 -48.31
N PRO A 168 -56.85 -2.24 -48.64
CA PRO A 168 -56.31 -3.48 -48.10
C PRO A 168 -54.83 -3.71 -48.43
N PHE A 169 -54.36 -3.26 -49.59
CA PHE A 169 -52.95 -3.38 -49.94
C PHE A 169 -52.05 -2.46 -49.10
N LEU A 170 -52.48 -1.21 -48.88
CA LEU A 170 -51.79 -0.27 -47.99
C LEU A 170 -51.81 -0.75 -46.53
N GLU A 171 -52.88 -1.42 -46.08
CA GLU A 171 -52.91 -2.06 -44.75
C GLU A 171 -51.87 -3.16 -44.61
N ARG A 172 -51.71 -4.00 -45.65
CA ARG A 172 -50.67 -5.05 -45.69
C ARG A 172 -49.26 -4.47 -45.65
N ILE A 173 -49.05 -3.33 -46.32
CA ILE A 173 -47.77 -2.59 -46.27
C ILE A 173 -47.54 -2.00 -44.86
N SER A 174 -48.57 -1.37 -44.28
CA SER A 174 -48.54 -0.83 -42.91
C SER A 174 -48.24 -1.93 -41.90
N TRP A 175 -48.86 -3.11 -42.05
CA TRP A 175 -48.58 -4.29 -41.24
C TRP A 175 -47.12 -4.73 -41.32
N GLU A 176 -46.53 -4.79 -42.53
CA GLU A 176 -45.12 -5.16 -42.71
C GLU A 176 -44.19 -4.15 -42.03
N ILE A 177 -44.47 -2.84 -42.18
CA ILE A 177 -43.70 -1.78 -41.51
C ILE A 177 -43.78 -1.94 -39.99
N SER A 178 -44.98 -2.14 -39.43
CA SER A 178 -45.17 -2.42 -38.01
C SER A 178 -44.42 -3.68 -37.56
N ALA A 179 -44.47 -4.77 -38.34
CA ALA A 179 -43.80 -6.02 -38.01
C ALA A 179 -42.26 -5.85 -38.00
N ARG A 180 -41.71 -5.05 -38.92
CA ARG A 180 -40.28 -4.73 -38.94
C ARG A 180 -39.85 -3.87 -37.75
N VAL A 181 -40.63 -2.84 -37.41
CA VAL A 181 -40.35 -2.00 -36.23
C VAL A 181 -40.40 -2.81 -34.94
N ARG A 182 -41.40 -3.68 -34.78
CA ARG A 182 -41.50 -4.58 -33.62
C ARG A 182 -40.29 -5.47 -33.42
N ARG A 183 -39.67 -5.96 -34.51
CA ARG A 183 -38.44 -6.77 -34.42
C ARG A 183 -37.20 -5.95 -34.03
N VAL A 184 -37.20 -4.65 -34.27
CA VAL A 184 -36.05 -3.77 -34.01
C VAL A 184 -36.10 -3.21 -32.60
N VAL A 185 -37.30 -2.89 -32.12
CA VAL A 185 -37.59 -2.39 -30.77
C VAL A 185 -38.05 -3.55 -29.89
N ASP A 186 -37.19 -4.56 -29.75
CA ASP A 186 -37.43 -5.70 -28.85
C ASP A 186 -36.93 -5.38 -27.45
N LEU A 187 -37.84 -5.17 -26.50
CA LEU A 187 -37.50 -4.71 -25.15
C LEU A 187 -36.56 -5.66 -24.41
N GLN A 188 -36.65 -6.98 -24.62
CA GLN A 188 -35.79 -7.96 -23.94
C GLN A 188 -34.30 -7.81 -24.28
N THR A 189 -34.01 -7.25 -25.46
CA THR A 189 -32.66 -7.01 -25.95
C THR A 189 -32.30 -5.52 -25.98
N LEU A 190 -33.28 -4.61 -25.95
CA LEU A 190 -33.09 -3.17 -26.03
C LEU A 190 -32.45 -2.59 -24.76
N PHE A 191 -32.95 -2.98 -23.58
CA PHE A 191 -32.44 -2.50 -22.28
C PHE A 191 -31.06 -3.07 -21.90
N LYS A 192 -30.64 -4.16 -22.55
CA LYS A 192 -29.30 -4.76 -22.39
C LYS A 192 -28.21 -4.12 -23.25
N GLN A 193 -28.57 -3.18 -24.12
CA GLN A 193 -27.63 -2.47 -24.98
C GLN A 193 -27.12 -1.19 -24.32
N ASP A 194 -26.06 -0.63 -24.89
CA ASP A 194 -25.63 0.72 -24.55
C ASP A 194 -26.77 1.74 -24.80
N ILE A 195 -26.93 2.70 -23.89
CA ILE A 195 -28.03 3.67 -23.90
C ILE A 195 -28.07 4.46 -25.22
N ALA A 196 -26.91 4.86 -25.75
CA ALA A 196 -26.85 5.59 -27.01
C ALA A 196 -27.26 4.71 -28.20
N ALA A 197 -26.90 3.43 -28.18
CA ALA A 197 -27.31 2.46 -29.20
C ALA A 197 -28.81 2.18 -29.16
N ALA A 198 -29.40 2.03 -27.97
CA ALA A 198 -30.83 1.83 -27.78
C ALA A 198 -31.64 3.04 -28.27
N LYS A 199 -31.28 4.26 -27.84
CA LYS A 199 -31.92 5.52 -28.27
C LYS A 199 -31.85 5.72 -29.79
N LYS A 200 -30.73 5.34 -30.42
CA LYS A 200 -30.58 5.39 -31.88
C LYS A 200 -31.58 4.47 -32.58
N LYS A 201 -31.69 3.21 -32.14
CA LYS A 201 -32.65 2.23 -32.72
C LYS A 201 -34.10 2.69 -32.57
N ILE A 202 -34.46 3.19 -31.39
CA ILE A 202 -35.81 3.71 -31.12
C ILE A 202 -36.12 4.90 -32.03
N THR A 203 -35.18 5.83 -32.16
CA THR A 203 -35.32 7.00 -33.04
C THR A 203 -35.50 6.57 -34.51
N GLU A 204 -34.69 5.63 -35.00
CA GLU A 204 -34.80 5.11 -36.38
C GLU A 204 -36.14 4.41 -36.63
N ALA A 205 -36.62 3.63 -35.66
CA ALA A 205 -37.93 2.99 -35.69
C ALA A 205 -39.08 4.01 -35.72
N LYS A 206 -39.06 4.99 -34.81
CA LYS A 206 -40.04 6.09 -34.76
C LYS A 206 -40.09 6.85 -36.08
N ASN A 207 -38.92 7.27 -36.58
CA ASN A 207 -38.80 8.00 -37.84
C ASN A 207 -39.36 7.20 -39.03
N THR A 208 -39.24 5.88 -39.04
CA THR A 208 -39.78 5.04 -40.12
C THR A 208 -41.31 5.03 -40.12
N LEU A 209 -41.94 4.93 -38.95
CA LEU A 209 -43.39 5.00 -38.79
C LEU A 209 -43.93 6.39 -39.17
N GLU A 210 -43.25 7.45 -38.75
CA GLU A 210 -43.60 8.82 -39.12
C GLU A 210 -43.40 9.06 -40.62
N GLN A 211 -42.34 8.51 -41.21
CA GLN A 211 -42.06 8.62 -42.64
C GLN A 211 -43.12 7.93 -43.50
N TRP A 212 -43.68 6.81 -43.03
CA TRP A 212 -44.85 6.17 -43.66
C TRP A 212 -46.03 7.13 -43.77
N LYS A 213 -46.43 7.72 -42.65
CA LYS A 213 -47.55 8.67 -42.58
C LYS A 213 -47.27 9.95 -43.36
N LYS A 214 -46.08 10.53 -43.20
CA LYS A 214 -45.65 11.74 -43.91
C LYS A 214 -45.64 11.54 -45.42
N SER A 215 -45.08 10.41 -45.89
CA SER A 215 -45.02 10.12 -47.33
C SER A 215 -46.41 9.88 -47.92
N TYR A 216 -47.35 9.33 -47.13
CA TYR A 216 -48.75 9.19 -47.53
C TYR A 216 -49.41 10.54 -47.75
N PHE A 217 -49.32 11.46 -46.78
CA PHE A 217 -49.90 12.81 -46.93
C PHE A 217 -49.20 13.62 -48.03
N THR A 218 -47.89 13.46 -48.20
CA THR A 218 -47.16 14.05 -49.33
C THR A 218 -47.73 13.55 -50.67
N THR A 219 -48.04 12.26 -50.75
CA THR A 219 -48.66 11.66 -51.94
C THR A 219 -50.09 12.19 -52.15
N CYS A 220 -50.87 12.40 -51.08
CA CYS A 220 -52.19 13.02 -51.15
C CYS A 220 -52.12 14.39 -51.85
N ILE A 221 -51.23 15.27 -51.36
CA ILE A 221 -51.01 16.62 -51.89
C ILE A 221 -50.62 16.55 -53.37
N GLN A 222 -49.65 15.69 -53.73
CA GLN A 222 -49.22 15.53 -55.12
C GLN A 222 -50.32 15.05 -56.07
N VAL A 223 -51.28 14.25 -55.57
CA VAL A 223 -52.44 13.81 -56.36
C VAL A 223 -53.45 14.95 -56.52
N GLU A 224 -53.69 15.74 -55.48
CA GLU A 224 -54.55 16.93 -55.51
C GLU A 224 -54.01 17.99 -56.48
N GLU A 225 -52.72 18.32 -56.41
CA GLU A 225 -52.06 19.29 -57.28
C GLU A 225 -52.02 18.84 -58.76
N SER A 226 -51.99 17.53 -59.02
CA SER A 226 -51.98 16.99 -60.38
C SER A 226 -53.31 17.17 -61.15
N GLY A 227 -54.36 17.70 -60.49
CA GLY A 227 -55.68 17.87 -61.09
C GLY A 227 -56.38 16.54 -61.41
N SER A 228 -55.94 15.44 -60.79
CA SER A 228 -56.53 14.11 -60.96
C SER A 228 -57.99 14.13 -60.53
N LYS A 229 -58.89 13.61 -61.37
CA LYS A 229 -60.32 13.41 -61.02
C LYS A 229 -60.53 12.40 -59.88
N ARG A 230 -59.48 11.67 -59.48
CA ARG A 230 -59.51 10.64 -58.44
C ARG A 230 -58.78 11.12 -57.20
N TYR A 231 -59.46 11.10 -56.06
CA TYR A 231 -58.91 11.49 -54.77
C TYR A 231 -58.11 10.36 -54.14
N TRP A 232 -56.87 10.63 -53.73
CA TRP A 232 -56.04 9.73 -52.92
C TRP A 232 -56.26 10.12 -51.44
N LYS A 233 -57.39 9.74 -50.86
CA LYS A 233 -57.72 10.02 -49.47
C LYS A 233 -58.53 8.87 -48.89
N PHE A 234 -57.92 8.13 -47.98
CA PHE A 234 -58.49 6.93 -47.37
C PHE A 234 -58.73 7.18 -45.88
N ASP A 235 -59.37 6.21 -45.22
CA ASP A 235 -59.57 6.24 -43.77
C ASP A 235 -58.21 6.25 -43.04
N VAL A 236 -57.89 7.41 -42.47
CA VAL A 236 -56.64 7.67 -41.75
C VAL A 236 -56.53 6.77 -40.52
N LYS A 237 -57.63 6.54 -39.81
CA LYS A 237 -57.63 5.70 -38.61
C LYS A 237 -57.26 4.27 -38.97
N ARG A 238 -57.92 3.73 -40.01
CA ARG A 238 -57.68 2.38 -40.52
C ARG A 238 -56.22 2.13 -40.93
N LEU A 239 -55.55 3.12 -41.53
CA LEU A 239 -54.18 2.98 -42.00
C LEU A 239 -53.11 3.21 -40.92
N PHE A 240 -53.37 4.12 -39.99
CA PHE A 240 -52.33 4.68 -39.11
C PHE A 240 -52.54 4.46 -37.62
N GLU A 241 -53.72 4.07 -37.12
CA GLU A 241 -53.98 3.94 -35.67
C GLU A 241 -52.95 3.05 -34.97
N LYS A 242 -52.63 1.89 -35.57
CA LYS A 242 -51.61 0.98 -35.05
C LYS A 242 -50.21 1.60 -35.09
N THR A 243 -49.83 2.22 -36.20
CA THR A 243 -48.49 2.81 -36.35
C THR A 243 -48.31 4.06 -35.48
N ASP A 244 -49.37 4.84 -35.29
CA ASP A 244 -49.39 6.02 -34.42
C ASP A 244 -49.23 5.61 -32.96
N TYR A 245 -49.92 4.54 -32.54
CA TYR A 245 -49.70 3.96 -31.21
C TYR A 245 -48.25 3.50 -31.03
N MET A 246 -47.69 2.79 -32.00
CA MET A 246 -46.28 2.40 -31.93
C MET A 246 -45.31 3.60 -31.89
N VAL A 247 -45.63 4.72 -32.53
CA VAL A 247 -44.86 5.97 -32.41
C VAL A 247 -44.88 6.50 -30.98
N LEU A 248 -46.03 6.47 -30.30
CA LEU A 248 -46.15 6.85 -28.88
C LEU A 248 -45.28 5.97 -27.99
N ILE A 249 -45.33 4.65 -28.19
CA ILE A 249 -44.49 3.70 -27.41
C ILE A 249 -43.01 3.92 -27.66
N CYS A 250 -42.60 4.14 -28.91
CA CYS A 250 -41.22 4.51 -29.22
C CYS A 250 -40.81 5.83 -28.53
N GLN A 251 -41.72 6.80 -28.42
CA GLN A 251 -41.44 8.04 -27.69
C GLN A 251 -41.27 7.76 -26.19
N ASP A 252 -42.20 7.03 -25.57
CA ASP A 252 -42.13 6.66 -24.15
C ASP A 252 -40.82 5.93 -23.84
N LEU A 253 -40.43 4.95 -24.67
CA LEU A 253 -39.17 4.22 -24.51
C LEU A 253 -37.95 5.15 -24.63
N TYR A 254 -37.96 6.08 -25.59
CA TYR A 254 -36.89 7.06 -25.72
C TYR A 254 -36.78 7.91 -24.44
N ASP A 255 -37.90 8.36 -23.89
CA ASP A 255 -37.94 9.18 -22.69
C ASP A 255 -37.42 8.41 -21.46
N ILE A 256 -37.73 7.11 -21.33
CA ILE A 256 -37.14 6.25 -20.29
C ILE A 256 -35.61 6.23 -20.40
N PHE A 257 -35.06 5.99 -21.59
CA PHE A 257 -33.61 5.95 -21.79
C PHE A 257 -32.96 7.33 -21.60
N GLN A 258 -33.65 8.41 -21.99
CA GLN A 258 -33.20 9.79 -21.75
C GLN A 258 -33.10 10.09 -20.25
N VAL A 259 -34.14 9.76 -19.49
CA VAL A 259 -34.15 9.90 -18.02
C VAL A 259 -33.03 9.07 -17.40
N THR A 260 -32.86 7.83 -17.84
CA THR A 260 -31.80 6.94 -17.34
C THR A 260 -30.40 7.50 -17.59
N GLU A 261 -30.15 8.03 -18.79
CA GLU A 261 -28.90 8.71 -19.15
C GLU A 261 -28.64 9.95 -18.27
N GLU A 262 -29.68 10.74 -18.02
CA GLU A 262 -29.60 11.92 -17.15
C GLU A 262 -29.31 11.53 -15.70
N LEU A 263 -29.95 10.50 -15.16
CA LEU A 263 -29.63 9.97 -13.83
C LEU A 263 -28.17 9.53 -13.76
N TYR A 264 -27.69 8.78 -14.75
CA TYR A 264 -26.27 8.38 -14.81
C TYR A 264 -25.32 9.57 -14.86
N ASN A 265 -25.62 10.60 -15.67
CA ASN A 265 -24.82 11.81 -15.78
C ASN A 265 -24.86 12.70 -14.54
N ILE A 266 -25.95 12.66 -13.77
CA ILE A 266 -26.08 13.38 -12.49
C ILE A 266 -25.29 12.69 -11.38
N PHE A 267 -25.34 11.35 -11.29
CA PHE A 267 -24.79 10.63 -10.14
C PHE A 267 -23.34 10.17 -10.31
N ILE A 268 -22.88 9.83 -11.52
CA ILE A 268 -21.57 9.18 -11.71
C ILE A 268 -20.37 10.17 -11.67
N PRO A 269 -20.39 11.34 -12.33
CA PRO A 269 -19.21 12.20 -12.44
C PRO A 269 -18.73 12.80 -11.12
N GLU A 270 -19.64 13.11 -10.20
CA GLU A 270 -19.30 13.68 -8.88
C GLU A 270 -18.86 12.60 -7.87
N LEU A 271 -19.24 11.33 -8.05
CA LEU A 271 -18.82 10.24 -7.16
C LEU A 271 -17.49 9.60 -7.55
N ILE A 272 -17.16 9.52 -8.85
CA ILE A 272 -15.82 9.12 -9.31
C ILE A 272 -14.75 10.11 -8.82
N THR A 273 -15.11 11.38 -8.68
CA THR A 273 -14.19 12.44 -8.23
C THR A 273 -14.10 12.55 -6.70
N VAL A 274 -15.08 12.02 -5.95
CA VAL A 274 -15.19 12.17 -4.49
C VAL A 274 -14.96 10.86 -3.71
N SER A 275 -15.05 9.68 -4.33
CA SER A 275 -14.96 8.37 -3.66
C SER A 275 -13.82 7.49 -4.20
N GLU A 276 -12.88 7.09 -3.33
CA GLU A 276 -11.95 5.96 -3.58
C GLU A 276 -12.59 4.58 -3.32
N ASN A 277 -13.89 4.52 -2.99
CA ASN A 277 -14.60 3.29 -2.70
C ASN A 277 -15.45 2.82 -3.91
N PRO A 278 -14.94 1.89 -4.73
CA PRO A 278 -15.65 1.39 -5.91
C PRO A 278 -16.99 0.71 -5.55
N LYS A 279 -17.14 0.20 -4.31
CA LYS A 279 -18.38 -0.45 -3.87
C LYS A 279 -19.57 0.49 -3.83
N ALA A 280 -19.38 1.75 -3.40
CA ALA A 280 -20.46 2.74 -3.34
C ALA A 280 -20.92 3.17 -4.74
N ILE A 281 -20.00 3.17 -5.72
CA ILE A 281 -20.30 3.46 -7.12
C ILE A 281 -21.08 2.29 -7.74
N ASP A 282 -20.67 1.05 -7.46
CA ASP A 282 -21.38 -0.15 -7.90
C ASP A 282 -22.79 -0.26 -7.29
N GLU A 283 -22.95 0.13 -6.03
CA GLU A 283 -24.24 0.11 -5.33
C GLU A 283 -25.22 1.13 -5.92
N LEU A 284 -24.78 2.36 -6.19
CA LEU A 284 -25.60 3.35 -6.90
C LEU A 284 -25.92 2.97 -8.34
N ARG A 285 -24.98 2.31 -9.05
CA ARG A 285 -25.27 1.76 -10.38
C ARG A 285 -26.35 0.68 -10.32
N ARG A 286 -26.40 -0.12 -9.24
CA ARG A 286 -27.51 -1.07 -9.02
C ARG A 286 -28.81 -0.35 -8.74
N GLU A 287 -28.82 0.68 -7.91
CA GLU A 287 -30.02 1.47 -7.62
C GLU A 287 -30.62 2.12 -8.89
N VAL A 288 -29.78 2.67 -9.77
CA VAL A 288 -30.25 3.20 -11.07
C VAL A 288 -30.79 2.08 -11.97
N ASN A 289 -30.16 0.89 -11.95
CA ASN A 289 -30.65 -0.25 -12.74
C ASN A 289 -31.94 -0.88 -12.18
N ILE A 290 -32.23 -0.76 -10.88
CA ILE A 290 -33.49 -1.22 -10.29
C ILE A 290 -34.67 -0.46 -10.94
N ILE A 291 -34.52 0.83 -11.22
CA ILE A 291 -35.58 1.67 -11.82
C ILE A 291 -36.00 1.18 -13.21
N ILE A 292 -35.06 0.66 -13.99
CA ILE A 292 -35.35 0.13 -15.35
C ILE A 292 -35.67 -1.36 -15.37
N SER A 293 -35.48 -2.08 -14.25
CA SER A 293 -35.71 -3.51 -14.15
C SER A 293 -37.15 -3.96 -14.48
N PRO A 294 -38.23 -3.22 -14.12
CA PRO A 294 -39.58 -3.60 -14.50
C PRO A 294 -39.79 -3.61 -16.02
N MET A 295 -39.02 -2.80 -16.76
CA MET A 295 -39.08 -2.72 -18.22
C MET A 295 -38.39 -3.91 -18.89
N GLU A 296 -37.41 -4.53 -18.22
CA GLU A 296 -36.73 -5.74 -18.71
C GLU A 296 -37.57 -7.00 -18.52
N GLU A 297 -38.43 -7.03 -17.50
CA GLU A 297 -39.22 -8.18 -17.07
C GLU A 297 -40.67 -8.18 -17.56
N LEU A 298 -41.00 -7.30 -18.52
CA LEU A 298 -42.35 -7.20 -19.08
C LEU A 298 -42.83 -8.55 -19.65
N THR A 299 -44.04 -8.93 -19.25
CA THR A 299 -44.70 -10.19 -19.66
C THR A 299 -45.53 -10.04 -20.93
N PHE A 300 -45.66 -8.81 -21.44
CA PHE A 300 -46.48 -8.46 -22.59
C PHE A 300 -45.71 -7.58 -23.57
N ASP A 301 -46.21 -7.49 -24.81
CA ASP A 301 -45.61 -6.65 -25.85
C ASP A 301 -46.25 -5.25 -25.84
N PRO A 302 -45.51 -4.18 -25.50
CA PRO A 302 -46.05 -2.83 -25.41
C PRO A 302 -46.34 -2.20 -26.79
N LEU A 303 -45.80 -2.75 -27.88
CA LEU A 303 -46.14 -2.29 -29.24
C LEU A 303 -47.46 -2.88 -29.73
N SER A 304 -48.15 -3.68 -28.91
CA SER A 304 -49.49 -4.19 -29.19
C SER A 304 -50.54 -3.23 -28.62
N MET A 305 -51.52 -2.86 -29.45
CA MET A 305 -52.60 -1.98 -28.99
C MET A 305 -53.52 -2.66 -27.94
N GLU A 306 -53.51 -3.99 -27.90
CA GLU A 306 -54.29 -4.79 -26.94
C GLU A 306 -53.83 -4.59 -25.50
N THR A 307 -52.54 -4.26 -25.30
CA THR A 307 -51.88 -4.10 -24.00
C THR A 307 -51.68 -2.63 -23.63
N ALA A 308 -52.35 -1.70 -24.33
CA ALA A 308 -52.18 -0.27 -24.12
C ALA A 308 -52.53 0.21 -22.71
N ARG A 309 -53.47 -0.47 -22.04
CA ARG A 309 -53.80 -0.19 -20.63
C ARG A 309 -52.66 -0.59 -19.71
N ASP A 310 -52.12 -1.79 -19.90
CA ASP A 310 -51.04 -2.33 -19.07
C ASP A 310 -49.76 -1.49 -19.24
N TRP A 311 -49.44 -1.08 -20.47
CA TRP A 311 -48.36 -0.13 -20.71
C TRP A 311 -48.57 1.23 -20.02
N GLY A 312 -49.81 1.73 -20.01
CA GLY A 312 -50.17 2.95 -19.30
C GLY A 312 -49.84 2.88 -17.81
N PHE A 313 -50.17 1.76 -17.15
CA PHE A 313 -49.82 1.53 -15.74
C PHE A 313 -48.31 1.45 -15.51
N VAL A 314 -47.59 0.72 -16.37
CA VAL A 314 -46.12 0.61 -16.30
C VAL A 314 -45.44 1.97 -16.41
N MET A 315 -45.91 2.83 -17.33
CA MET A 315 -45.41 4.20 -17.46
C MET A 315 -45.80 5.10 -16.29
N GLU A 316 -46.95 4.85 -15.67
CA GLU A 316 -47.40 5.57 -14.47
C GLU A 316 -46.52 5.25 -13.26
N GLU A 317 -46.21 3.97 -13.04
CA GLU A 317 -45.30 3.47 -12.00
C GLU A 317 -43.87 4.02 -12.21
N PHE A 318 -43.33 3.94 -13.43
CA PHE A 318 -42.02 4.53 -13.75
C PHE A 318 -41.95 6.03 -13.44
N ARG A 319 -43.02 6.78 -13.70
CA ARG A 319 -43.08 8.22 -13.41
C ARG A 319 -43.14 8.53 -11.91
N GLU A 320 -43.75 7.66 -11.11
CA GLU A 320 -43.75 7.76 -9.63
C GLU A 320 -42.35 7.55 -9.06
N ASP A 321 -41.63 6.52 -9.51
CA ASP A 321 -40.30 6.16 -9.01
C ASP A 321 -39.23 7.22 -9.32
N VAL A 322 -39.31 7.86 -10.49
CA VAL A 322 -38.28 8.79 -10.99
C VAL A 322 -38.30 10.17 -10.30
N THR A 323 -39.44 10.68 -9.83
CA THR A 323 -39.58 12.12 -9.52
C THR A 323 -39.57 12.50 -8.04
N VAL A 324 -40.00 11.63 -7.12
CA VAL A 324 -40.22 12.03 -5.71
C VAL A 324 -39.31 11.29 -4.74
N GLU A 325 -39.04 10.01 -4.98
CA GLU A 325 -38.39 9.17 -3.98
C GLU A 325 -36.85 9.36 -4.00
N ILE A 326 -36.23 9.57 -5.16
CA ILE A 326 -34.77 9.76 -5.29
C ILE A 326 -34.27 11.01 -4.56
N VAL A 327 -34.92 12.16 -4.75
CA VAL A 327 -34.50 13.43 -4.15
C VAL A 327 -34.81 13.46 -2.64
N LYS A 328 -35.96 12.93 -2.25
CA LYS A 328 -36.36 12.80 -0.84
C LYS A 328 -35.47 11.81 -0.11
N GLN A 329 -35.12 10.66 -0.71
CA GLN A 329 -34.20 9.69 -0.11
C GLN A 329 -32.80 10.27 0.03
N ILE A 330 -32.24 10.95 -0.97
CA ILE A 330 -30.89 11.55 -0.87
C ILE A 330 -30.84 12.63 0.21
N PHE A 331 -31.85 13.51 0.29
CA PHE A 331 -31.91 14.53 1.33
C PHE A 331 -32.08 13.90 2.72
N VAL A 332 -33.00 12.93 2.89
CA VAL A 332 -33.28 12.31 4.19
C VAL A 332 -32.11 11.42 4.66
N GLN A 333 -31.45 10.70 3.76
CA GLN A 333 -30.31 9.84 4.08
C GLN A 333 -29.05 10.65 4.41
N ASN A 334 -28.79 11.76 3.70
CA ASN A 334 -27.55 12.54 3.85
C ASN A 334 -27.70 13.84 4.65
N PHE A 335 -28.90 14.21 5.12
CA PHE A 335 -29.16 15.44 5.88
C PHE A 335 -28.31 15.58 7.15
N LYS A 336 -27.90 14.46 7.77
CA LYS A 336 -27.08 14.45 8.99
C LYS A 336 -25.59 14.67 8.71
N ASP A 337 -25.08 14.13 7.60
CA ASP A 337 -23.68 14.27 7.17
C ASP A 337 -23.61 14.39 5.63
N PRO A 338 -23.82 15.60 5.09
CA PRO A 338 -23.86 15.78 3.64
C PRO A 338 -22.49 15.52 3.03
N PRO A 339 -22.41 14.96 1.81
CA PRO A 339 -21.15 14.78 1.11
C PRO A 339 -20.48 16.14 0.88
N ARG A 340 -19.29 16.30 1.47
CA ARG A 340 -18.52 17.56 1.47
C ARG A 340 -17.37 17.48 0.45
N TYR A 341 -17.18 18.55 -0.33
CA TYR A 341 -15.97 18.71 -1.14
C TYR A 341 -14.72 18.81 -0.23
N LYS A 342 -13.57 18.34 -0.73
CA LYS A 342 -12.29 18.40 -0.01
C LYS A 342 -11.97 19.87 0.35
N ASN A 343 -11.63 20.12 1.62
CA ASN A 343 -11.37 21.45 2.20
C ASN A 343 -12.61 22.36 2.38
N HIS A 344 -13.83 21.89 2.12
CA HIS A 344 -15.03 22.64 2.51
C HIS A 344 -15.31 22.50 4.00
N PRO A 345 -15.71 23.60 4.67
CA PRO A 345 -15.95 23.59 6.10
C PRO A 345 -17.35 22.98 6.40
N PRO A 346 -17.56 22.43 7.62
CA PRO A 346 -18.70 21.57 7.94
C PRO A 346 -20.09 22.19 7.76
N VAL A 347 -20.27 23.47 8.09
CA VAL A 347 -21.56 24.19 8.01
C VAL A 347 -21.75 24.82 6.64
N ALA A 348 -20.84 25.67 6.17
CA ALA A 348 -20.99 26.32 4.86
C ALA A 348 -20.96 25.31 3.71
N GLY A 349 -20.21 24.21 3.85
CA GLY A 349 -20.25 23.09 2.90
C GLY A 349 -21.61 22.40 2.85
N ALA A 350 -22.25 22.19 4.00
CA ALA A 350 -23.59 21.62 4.09
C ALA A 350 -24.67 22.53 3.47
N ILE A 351 -24.56 23.85 3.68
CA ILE A 351 -25.44 24.84 3.06
C ILE A 351 -25.21 24.89 1.55
N ALA A 352 -23.95 24.91 1.10
CA ALA A 352 -23.61 24.90 -0.32
C ALA A 352 -24.15 23.65 -1.04
N TRP A 353 -24.06 22.48 -0.41
CA TRP A 353 -24.65 21.24 -0.90
C TRP A 353 -26.18 21.34 -1.01
N SER A 354 -26.86 21.83 0.04
CA SER A 354 -28.31 22.06 0.02
C SER A 354 -28.73 22.99 -1.12
N ARG A 355 -28.02 24.11 -1.31
CA ARG A 355 -28.29 25.06 -2.41
C ARG A 355 -28.05 24.47 -3.77
N SER A 356 -26.99 23.68 -3.94
CA SER A 356 -26.71 22.99 -5.20
C SER A 356 -27.83 22.02 -5.55
N LEU A 357 -28.31 21.24 -4.57
CA LEU A 357 -29.44 20.33 -4.74
C LEU A 357 -30.73 21.08 -5.07
N SER A 358 -31.03 22.17 -4.35
CA SER A 358 -32.20 23.03 -4.59
C SER A 358 -32.16 23.66 -6.00
N GLN A 359 -31.03 24.22 -6.42
CA GLN A 359 -30.85 24.78 -7.77
C GLN A 359 -31.02 23.74 -8.87
N ARG A 360 -30.56 22.50 -8.65
CA ARG A 360 -30.73 21.39 -9.61
C ARG A 360 -32.20 20.99 -9.74
N ILE A 361 -32.91 20.82 -8.62
CA ILE A 361 -34.35 20.51 -8.64
C ILE A 361 -35.13 21.66 -9.29
N GLN A 362 -34.75 22.91 -9.00
CA GLN A 362 -35.34 24.09 -9.62
C GLN A 362 -35.11 24.11 -11.14
N HIS A 363 -33.93 23.76 -11.63
CA HIS A 363 -33.68 23.67 -13.07
C HIS A 363 -34.56 22.62 -13.74
N THR A 364 -34.71 21.45 -13.12
CA THR A 364 -35.59 20.37 -13.60
C THR A 364 -37.05 20.83 -13.63
N ILE A 365 -37.58 21.42 -12.55
CA ILE A 365 -38.97 21.90 -12.51
C ILE A 365 -39.24 23.04 -13.49
N THR A 366 -38.23 23.89 -13.77
CA THR A 366 -38.36 25.01 -14.72
C THR A 366 -38.61 24.50 -16.14
N ARG A 367 -37.97 23.40 -16.56
CA ARG A 367 -38.24 22.75 -17.86
C ARG A 367 -39.63 22.12 -17.91
N PHE A 368 -40.11 21.56 -16.79
CA PHE A 368 -41.50 21.09 -16.68
C PHE A 368 -42.53 22.24 -16.71
N GLN A 369 -42.14 23.47 -16.38
CA GLN A 369 -43.01 24.66 -16.48
C GLN A 369 -43.21 25.18 -17.91
N GLU A 370 -42.32 24.83 -18.84
CA GLU A 370 -42.44 25.22 -20.25
C GLU A 370 -43.55 24.44 -20.99
N GLU A 371 -44.03 23.32 -20.42
CA GLU A 371 -45.13 22.48 -20.93
C GLU A 371 -46.40 22.65 -20.06
N GLU A 372 -47.21 23.66 -20.38
CA GLU A 372 -48.35 24.12 -19.55
C GLU A 372 -49.46 23.06 -19.37
N GLU A 373 -49.59 22.11 -20.30
CA GLU A 373 -50.59 21.02 -20.26
C GLU A 373 -50.27 19.94 -19.21
N LEU A 374 -48.98 19.68 -18.92
CA LEU A 374 -48.53 18.65 -17.98
C LEU A 374 -48.75 19.07 -16.51
N LEU A 375 -48.56 20.34 -16.19
CA LEU A 375 -48.73 20.91 -14.84
C LEU A 375 -50.20 21.22 -14.48
N ALA A 376 -51.07 21.37 -15.47
CA ALA A 376 -52.51 21.61 -15.26
C ALA A 376 -53.27 20.36 -14.81
N SER A 377 -52.71 19.17 -15.06
CA SER A 377 -53.24 17.88 -14.59
C SER A 377 -53.30 17.80 -13.05
N GLU A 378 -54.23 17.02 -12.50
CA GLU A 378 -54.33 16.77 -11.05
C GLU A 378 -52.98 16.30 -10.48
N ARG A 379 -52.25 15.48 -11.23
CA ARG A 379 -50.94 14.93 -10.86
C ARG A 379 -49.80 15.95 -10.97
N GLY A 380 -49.84 16.84 -11.95
CA GLY A 380 -48.91 17.99 -12.05
C GLY A 380 -49.02 18.94 -10.86
N LYS A 381 -50.22 19.10 -10.29
CA LYS A 381 -50.43 19.84 -9.05
C LYS A 381 -49.83 19.11 -7.84
N GLU A 382 -49.91 17.79 -7.76
CA GLU A 382 -49.28 16.99 -6.70
C GLU A 382 -47.76 17.06 -6.74
N VAL A 383 -47.14 16.87 -7.91
CA VAL A 383 -45.68 17.02 -8.10
C VAL A 383 -45.22 18.43 -7.72
N LYS A 384 -45.99 19.46 -8.10
CA LYS A 384 -45.74 20.85 -7.69
C LYS A 384 -45.83 21.03 -6.17
N GLN A 385 -46.79 20.41 -5.50
CA GLN A 385 -46.90 20.45 -4.03
C GLN A 385 -45.73 19.76 -3.34
N ILE A 386 -45.30 18.60 -3.83
CA ILE A 386 -44.16 17.85 -3.27
C ILE A 386 -42.86 18.62 -3.47
N TYR A 387 -42.63 19.18 -4.66
CA TYR A 387 -41.52 20.08 -4.94
C TYR A 387 -41.48 21.24 -3.94
N LEU A 388 -42.62 21.93 -3.73
CA LEU A 388 -42.71 23.03 -2.77
C LEU A 388 -42.41 22.57 -1.34
N GLN A 389 -42.82 21.36 -0.95
CA GLN A 389 -42.49 20.80 0.37
C GLN A 389 -41.00 20.49 0.53
N VAL A 390 -40.34 19.96 -0.50
CA VAL A 390 -38.91 19.62 -0.47
C VAL A 390 -38.06 20.89 -0.45
N VAL A 391 -38.34 21.86 -1.31
CA VAL A 391 -37.64 23.16 -1.33
C VAL A 391 -37.82 23.88 0.00
N LYS A 392 -39.03 23.91 0.55
CA LYS A 392 -39.30 24.50 1.87
C LYS A 392 -38.48 23.84 2.98
N LYS A 393 -38.36 22.50 2.98
CA LYS A 393 -37.51 21.79 3.95
C LYS A 393 -36.02 22.09 3.78
N MET A 394 -35.55 22.26 2.54
CA MET A 394 -34.16 22.66 2.27
C MET A 394 -33.88 24.09 2.74
N GLU A 395 -34.81 25.01 2.51
CA GLU A 395 -34.73 26.38 3.02
C GLU A 395 -34.72 26.42 4.56
N GLU A 396 -35.61 25.67 5.22
CA GLU A 396 -35.65 25.53 6.68
C GLU A 396 -34.33 24.96 7.22
N TYR A 397 -33.75 23.97 6.54
CA TYR A 397 -32.45 23.38 6.89
C TYR A 397 -31.30 24.40 6.78
N GLU A 398 -31.23 25.16 5.68
CA GLU A 398 -30.21 26.20 5.49
C GLU A 398 -30.28 27.27 6.57
N VAL A 399 -31.50 27.75 6.85
CA VAL A 399 -31.76 28.76 7.90
C VAL A 399 -31.33 28.22 9.26
N GLN A 400 -31.73 27.00 9.60
CA GLN A 400 -31.40 26.38 10.89
C GLN A 400 -29.88 26.21 11.06
N LYS A 401 -29.18 25.68 10.05
CA LYS A 401 -27.73 25.48 10.08
C LYS A 401 -26.97 26.79 10.19
N TYR A 402 -27.39 27.81 9.43
CA TYR A 402 -26.81 29.14 9.50
C TYR A 402 -27.00 29.78 10.89
N HIS A 403 -28.21 29.71 11.47
CA HIS A 403 -28.47 30.24 12.81
C HIS A 403 -27.63 29.56 13.89
N GLN A 404 -27.55 28.23 13.86
CA GLN A 404 -26.71 27.46 14.80
C GLN A 404 -25.23 27.86 14.70
N TRP A 405 -24.71 27.99 13.48
CA TRP A 405 -23.33 28.43 13.27
C TRP A 405 -23.10 29.86 13.76
N ARG A 406 -24.04 30.77 13.48
CA ARG A 406 -23.94 32.17 13.88
C ARG A 406 -23.91 32.32 15.40
N GLU A 407 -24.87 31.71 16.10
CA GLU A 407 -24.94 31.75 17.57
C GLU A 407 -23.69 31.13 18.20
N ARG A 408 -23.26 29.96 17.69
CA ARG A 408 -22.04 29.29 18.16
C ARG A 408 -20.82 30.16 17.95
N THR A 409 -20.67 30.78 16.78
CA THR A 409 -19.52 31.64 16.45
C THR A 409 -19.51 32.91 17.30
N GLU A 410 -20.65 33.58 17.46
CA GLU A 410 -20.76 34.79 18.29
C GLU A 410 -20.46 34.51 19.78
N HIS A 411 -20.83 33.33 20.29
CA HIS A 411 -20.55 32.95 21.68
C HIS A 411 -19.12 32.43 21.90
N ILE A 412 -18.64 31.52 21.05
CA ILE A 412 -17.37 30.79 21.26
C ILE A 412 -16.16 31.65 20.85
N LEU A 413 -16.25 32.39 19.74
CA LEU A 413 -15.09 33.12 19.21
C LEU A 413 -14.50 34.13 20.21
N PRO A 414 -15.28 34.92 20.96
CA PRO A 414 -14.75 35.82 21.98
C PRO A 414 -14.08 35.09 23.15
N LEU A 415 -14.50 33.86 23.46
CA LEU A 415 -13.92 33.02 24.51
C LEU A 415 -12.58 32.45 24.06
N LEU A 416 -12.52 31.86 22.86
CA LEU A 416 -11.28 31.32 22.28
C LEU A 416 -10.19 32.39 22.15
N LEU A 417 -10.57 33.61 21.73
CA LEU A 417 -9.62 34.72 21.62
C LEU A 417 -9.15 35.28 22.98
N LYS A 418 -9.84 34.98 24.08
CA LYS A 418 -9.43 35.31 25.45
C LYS A 418 -8.51 34.25 26.05
N GLU A 419 -8.35 33.10 25.41
CA GLU A 419 -7.40 32.10 25.85
C GLU A 419 -5.97 32.60 25.74
N THR A 420 -5.12 32.08 26.61
CA THR A 420 -3.70 32.41 26.67
C THR A 420 -2.95 31.75 25.52
N LEU A 421 -1.85 32.33 25.08
CA LEU A 421 -1.11 31.83 23.90
C LEU A 421 -0.50 30.43 24.10
N LEU A 422 -0.08 30.11 25.33
CA LEU A 422 0.61 28.88 25.67
C LEU A 422 -0.18 28.08 26.71
N ALA A 423 -0.22 26.77 26.55
CA ALA A 423 -0.67 25.82 27.57
C ALA A 423 0.53 25.09 28.16
N ALA A 424 0.50 24.81 29.47
CA ALA A 424 1.52 23.99 30.11
C ALA A 424 1.02 22.55 30.16
N THR A 425 1.74 21.62 29.54
CA THR A 425 1.44 20.19 29.65
C THR A 425 2.15 19.68 30.91
N SER A 426 1.42 19.40 31.97
CA SER A 426 1.94 18.53 33.02
C SER A 426 2.02 17.13 32.41
N ALA A 427 3.23 16.70 32.05
CA ALA A 427 3.48 15.28 31.88
C ALA A 427 3.02 14.57 33.16
N THR A 428 2.12 13.60 32.98
CA THR A 428 1.67 12.53 33.88
C THR A 428 2.13 12.58 35.34
N GLU A 429 1.15 12.48 36.23
CA GLU A 429 1.30 12.25 37.66
C GLU A 429 2.16 11.00 37.96
N GLU A 430 3.47 11.20 38.15
CA GLU A 430 4.31 10.28 38.93
C GLU A 430 5.15 11.08 39.94
N PRO A 431 5.39 10.54 41.15
CA PRO A 431 5.92 11.30 42.26
C PRO A 431 7.44 11.52 42.12
N VAL A 432 7.81 12.80 42.26
CA VAL A 432 9.02 13.33 42.93
C VAL A 432 10.29 12.46 42.85
N THR A 433 11.16 12.77 41.89
CA THR A 433 12.54 13.19 42.16
C THR A 433 13.13 13.79 40.86
N THR A 434 13.86 14.90 41.00
CA THR A 434 14.57 15.66 39.95
C THR A 434 13.74 16.41 38.88
N LYS A 435 13.46 17.68 39.19
CA LYS A 435 13.16 18.86 38.34
C LYS A 435 12.38 18.62 37.02
N LYS A 436 11.06 18.88 37.12
CA LYS A 436 10.09 19.06 36.02
C LYS A 436 10.69 19.83 34.83
N SER A 437 10.86 19.14 33.71
CA SER A 437 10.89 19.77 32.38
C SER A 437 9.49 20.33 32.11
N PHE A 438 9.35 21.66 32.10
CA PHE A 438 8.07 22.31 31.80
C PHE A 438 7.87 22.33 30.28
N CYS A 439 7.00 21.47 29.76
CA CYS A 439 6.64 21.47 28.35
C CYS A 439 5.53 22.50 28.09
N PHE A 440 5.80 23.46 27.19
CA PHE A 440 4.81 24.41 26.71
C PHE A 440 4.30 24.01 25.33
N THR A 441 2.99 23.99 25.13
CA THR A 441 2.36 23.81 23.82
C THR A 441 1.65 25.08 23.39
N LEU A 442 1.50 25.25 22.08
CA LEU A 442 0.72 26.35 21.52
C LEU A 442 -0.76 26.10 21.79
N ASN A 443 -1.41 27.05 22.46
CA ASN A 443 -2.85 26.99 22.73
C ASN A 443 -3.62 27.75 21.65
N PHE A 444 -3.59 27.22 20.43
CA PHE A 444 -4.38 27.72 19.29
C PHE A 444 -5.43 26.66 18.94
N SER A 445 -6.68 26.90 19.31
CA SER A 445 -7.75 25.93 19.03
C SER A 445 -7.95 25.74 17.52
N PRO A 446 -8.05 24.49 17.02
CA PRO A 446 -8.38 24.22 15.62
C PRO A 446 -9.74 24.80 15.21
N GLU A 447 -10.62 25.06 16.18
CA GLU A 447 -11.93 25.69 15.97
C GLU A 447 -11.80 27.13 15.46
N ILE A 448 -10.70 27.84 15.79
CA ILE A 448 -10.44 29.18 15.26
C ILE A 448 -10.23 29.11 13.74
N SER A 449 -9.42 28.16 13.28
CA SER A 449 -9.20 27.94 11.84
C SER A 449 -10.49 27.53 11.13
N GLU A 450 -11.29 26.65 11.75
CA GLU A 450 -12.60 26.26 11.23
C GLU A 450 -13.51 27.48 11.06
N ILE A 451 -13.62 28.35 12.08
CA ILE A 451 -14.42 29.58 12.02
C ILE A 451 -13.92 30.52 10.92
N ILE A 452 -12.60 30.68 10.72
CA ILE A 452 -12.03 31.51 9.65
C ILE A 452 -12.47 31.00 8.28
N ILE A 453 -12.32 29.70 8.04
CA ILE A 453 -12.68 29.07 6.77
C ILE A 453 -14.20 29.17 6.56
N GLU A 454 -15.00 28.81 7.56
CA GLU A 454 -16.46 28.95 7.53
C GLU A 454 -16.88 30.38 7.16
N THR A 455 -16.31 31.39 7.80
CA THR A 455 -16.65 32.80 7.57
C THR A 455 -16.43 33.20 6.11
N LYS A 456 -15.30 32.81 5.52
CA LYS A 456 -15.01 33.09 4.10
C LYS A 456 -16.02 32.43 3.17
N TYR A 457 -16.38 31.17 3.44
CA TYR A 457 -17.37 30.45 2.63
C TYR A 457 -18.79 31.00 2.82
N MET A 458 -19.17 31.42 4.03
CA MET A 458 -20.46 32.08 4.28
C MET A 458 -20.58 33.41 3.52
N GLU A 459 -19.50 34.21 3.44
CA GLU A 459 -19.47 35.42 2.61
C GLU A 459 -19.61 35.12 1.12
N LEU A 460 -18.93 34.08 0.62
CA LEU A 460 -19.08 33.63 -0.78
C LEU A 460 -20.51 33.17 -1.10
N LEU A 461 -21.20 32.58 -0.12
CA LEU A 461 -22.62 32.22 -0.21
C LEU A 461 -23.57 33.43 -0.07
N GLY A 462 -23.05 34.64 0.14
CA GLY A 462 -23.85 35.86 0.30
C GLY A 462 -24.65 35.91 1.61
N LEU A 463 -24.28 35.09 2.61
CA LEU A 463 -24.91 35.10 3.93
C LEU A 463 -24.24 36.14 4.84
N PRO A 464 -25.01 36.86 5.69
CA PRO A 464 -24.43 37.86 6.57
C PRO A 464 -23.56 37.17 7.63
N VAL A 465 -22.31 37.61 7.79
CA VAL A 465 -21.38 37.04 8.78
C VAL A 465 -21.21 37.97 9.98
N PRO A 466 -20.98 37.44 11.20
CA PRO A 466 -20.65 38.25 12.37
C PRO A 466 -19.39 39.10 12.14
N GLU A 467 -19.43 40.39 12.52
CA GLU A 467 -18.33 41.34 12.26
C GLU A 467 -16.99 40.87 12.83
N MET A 468 -17.02 40.21 13.99
CA MET A 468 -15.81 39.73 14.68
C MET A 468 -15.19 38.53 13.98
N ALA A 469 -16.00 37.64 13.41
CA ALA A 469 -15.54 36.52 12.61
C ALA A 469 -14.94 37.02 11.28
N ARG A 470 -15.59 38.02 10.65
CA ARG A 470 -15.09 38.70 9.45
C ARG A 470 -13.75 39.39 9.69
N TYR A 471 -13.62 40.16 10.77
CA TYR A 471 -12.35 40.80 11.13
C TYR A 471 -11.23 39.79 11.34
N MET A 472 -11.53 38.65 11.97
CA MET A 472 -10.56 37.58 12.17
C MET A 472 -10.15 36.93 10.85
N ALA A 473 -11.10 36.65 9.95
CA ALA A 473 -10.82 36.07 8.64
C ALA A 473 -9.93 36.98 7.77
N LEU A 474 -10.11 38.31 7.86
CA LEU A 474 -9.23 39.30 7.23
C LEU A 474 -7.80 39.30 7.80
N GLN A 475 -7.62 38.85 9.04
CA GLN A 475 -6.32 38.77 9.71
C GLN A 475 -5.74 37.36 9.77
N GLU A 476 -6.27 36.39 9.00
CA GLU A 476 -5.81 35.00 9.02
C GLU A 476 -4.28 34.88 8.85
N ASP A 477 -3.71 35.54 7.85
CA ASP A 477 -2.27 35.52 7.59
C ASP A 477 -1.45 35.96 8.80
N LYS A 478 -1.96 36.91 9.59
CA LYS A 478 -1.30 37.40 10.80
C LYS A 478 -1.29 36.33 11.88
N TYR A 479 -2.42 35.66 12.12
CA TYR A 479 -2.53 34.57 13.10
C TYR A 479 -1.71 33.35 12.69
N LEU A 480 -1.76 32.93 11.42
CA LEU A 480 -0.95 31.83 10.88
C LEU A 480 0.55 32.09 11.05
N ARG A 481 1.01 33.31 10.76
CA ARG A 481 2.41 33.70 10.98
C ARG A 481 2.80 33.67 12.46
N TYR A 482 1.93 34.09 13.38
CA TYR A 482 2.20 33.99 14.82
C TYR A 482 2.26 32.54 15.29
N THR A 483 1.29 31.72 14.91
CA THR A 483 1.23 30.29 15.22
C THR A 483 2.47 29.55 14.71
N SER A 484 2.86 29.77 13.44
CA SER A 484 4.05 29.18 12.84
C SER A 484 5.34 29.60 13.57
N LYS A 485 5.52 30.91 13.83
CA LYS A 485 6.72 31.41 14.53
C LYS A 485 6.79 30.94 15.98
N MET A 486 5.66 30.86 16.69
CA MET A 486 5.62 30.31 18.05
C MET A 486 5.93 28.83 18.08
N LYS A 487 5.36 28.05 17.16
CA LYS A 487 5.64 26.61 17.07
C LYS A 487 7.13 26.37 16.82
N ALA A 488 7.71 27.05 15.82
CA ALA A 488 9.15 26.95 15.55
C ALA A 488 10.03 27.38 16.75
N MET A 489 9.58 28.39 17.51
CA MET A 489 10.26 28.85 18.72
C MET A 489 10.18 27.83 19.88
N LEU A 490 9.01 27.22 20.09
CA LEU A 490 8.81 26.16 21.09
C LEU A 490 9.59 24.89 20.73
N ASP A 491 9.55 24.47 19.46
CA ASP A 491 10.28 23.29 18.98
C ASP A 491 11.80 23.46 19.22
N ARG A 492 12.35 24.65 18.98
CA ARG A 492 13.74 24.97 19.30
C ARG A 492 14.02 24.92 20.80
N TYR A 493 13.13 25.44 21.62
CA TYR A 493 13.24 25.37 23.08
C TYR A 493 13.25 23.90 23.57
N HIS A 494 12.29 23.08 23.14
CA HIS A 494 12.20 21.68 23.55
C HIS A 494 13.43 20.89 23.13
N LYS A 495 13.88 21.06 21.89
CA LYS A 495 15.10 20.43 21.39
C LYS A 495 16.32 20.82 22.22
N LEU A 496 16.46 22.10 22.56
CA LEU A 496 17.56 22.58 23.39
C LEU A 496 17.52 21.98 24.80
N MET A 497 16.34 21.87 25.41
CA MET A 497 16.17 21.26 26.73
C MET A 497 16.49 19.77 26.74
N GLU A 498 16.18 19.04 25.66
CA GLU A 498 16.46 17.61 25.51
C GLU A 498 17.96 17.33 25.29
N MET A 499 18.67 18.23 24.60
CA MET A 499 20.10 18.07 24.31
C MET A 499 21.03 18.32 25.51
N MET A 500 20.56 19.01 26.55
CA MET A 500 21.39 19.36 27.72
C MET A 500 21.40 18.25 28.78
N SER A 501 22.58 17.95 29.33
CA SER A 501 22.71 17.04 30.47
C SER A 501 22.22 17.67 31.79
N GLU A 502 21.95 16.86 32.81
CA GLU A 502 21.50 17.37 34.12
C GLU A 502 22.52 18.35 34.74
N ALA A 503 23.82 18.13 34.49
CA ALA A 503 24.90 19.00 34.95
C ALA A 503 24.88 20.36 34.24
N GLU A 504 24.59 20.38 32.93
CA GLU A 504 24.46 21.60 32.13
C GLU A 504 23.20 22.38 32.45
N ILE A 505 22.07 21.69 32.69
CA ILE A 505 20.82 22.32 33.13
C ILE A 505 21.02 23.02 34.48
N LYS A 506 21.75 22.41 35.41
CA LYS A 506 22.09 23.04 36.70
C LYS A 506 23.04 24.23 36.51
N LEU A 507 24.02 24.11 35.62
CA LEU A 507 24.98 25.19 35.32
C LEU A 507 24.31 26.43 34.71
N LEU A 508 23.36 26.21 33.80
CA LEU A 508 22.66 27.25 33.07
C LEU A 508 21.29 27.60 33.68
N ASP A 509 21.00 27.15 34.91
CA ASP A 509 19.69 27.31 35.58
C ASP A 509 19.23 28.78 35.57
N HIS A 510 20.13 29.74 35.76
CA HIS A 510 19.81 31.17 35.67
C HIS A 510 19.20 31.57 34.30
N TYR A 511 19.82 31.14 33.19
CA TYR A 511 19.35 31.44 31.84
C TYR A 511 18.06 30.66 31.52
N VAL A 512 17.95 29.43 32.00
CA VAL A 512 16.72 28.61 31.87
C VAL A 512 15.55 29.25 32.63
N GLN A 513 15.79 29.78 33.83
CA GLN A 513 14.77 30.48 34.63
C GLN A 513 14.36 31.82 34.00
N GLU A 514 15.29 32.56 33.40
CA GLU A 514 14.99 33.80 32.66
C GLU A 514 14.07 33.52 31.47
N LEU A 515 14.42 32.51 30.65
CA LEU A 515 13.59 32.07 29.53
C LEU A 515 12.21 31.58 30.01
N TRP A 516 12.18 30.80 31.10
CA TRP A 516 10.93 30.30 31.68
C TRP A 516 10.02 31.42 32.18
N LYS A 517 10.57 32.46 32.83
CA LYS A 517 9.80 33.61 33.30
C LYS A 517 9.09 34.32 32.14
N ILE A 518 9.74 34.41 30.98
CA ILE A 518 9.18 35.01 29.78
C ILE A 518 8.13 34.08 29.17
N LEU A 519 8.43 32.79 28.97
CA LEU A 519 7.45 31.81 28.47
C LEU A 519 6.19 31.75 29.35
N LYS A 520 6.35 31.83 30.67
CA LYS A 520 5.23 31.89 31.64
C LYS A 520 4.37 33.14 31.49
N SER A 521 4.92 34.24 30.98
CA SER A 521 4.12 35.42 30.64
C SER A 521 3.21 35.15 29.44
N GLY A 522 3.63 34.32 28.48
CA GLY A 522 2.80 33.81 27.38
C GLY A 522 1.66 32.90 27.84
N GLN A 523 1.85 32.19 28.94
CA GLN A 523 0.81 31.36 29.58
C GLN A 523 -0.19 32.18 30.42
N LYS A 524 0.19 33.34 30.97
CA LYS A 524 -0.64 34.06 31.96
C LYS A 524 -1.17 35.42 31.51
N ARG A 525 -0.48 36.11 30.62
CA ARG A 525 -0.73 37.54 30.31
C ARG A 525 -1.09 37.79 28.86
N PHE A 526 -0.48 37.07 27.93
CA PHE A 526 -0.77 37.25 26.51
C PHE A 526 -1.93 36.37 26.07
N THR A 527 -2.87 36.97 25.35
CA THR A 527 -4.02 36.30 24.72
C THR A 527 -3.95 36.54 23.22
N TRP A 528 -4.76 35.85 22.41
CA TRP A 528 -4.79 36.04 20.96
C TRP A 528 -5.26 37.43 20.52
N LYS A 529 -5.83 38.23 21.44
CA LYS A 529 -6.15 39.66 21.23
C LYS A 529 -4.98 40.62 21.48
N SER A 530 -3.87 40.14 22.05
CA SER A 530 -2.75 41.00 22.44
C SER A 530 -1.98 41.52 21.22
N VAL A 531 -1.68 42.83 21.20
CA VAL A 531 -0.90 43.47 20.12
C VAL A 531 0.59 43.09 20.18
N GLY A 532 1.11 42.78 21.37
CA GLY A 532 2.53 42.50 21.62
C GLY A 532 3.00 41.07 21.32
N ILE A 533 2.20 40.25 20.62
CA ILE A 533 2.56 38.85 20.31
C ILE A 533 3.89 38.76 19.54
N GLY A 534 4.09 39.63 18.54
CA GLY A 534 5.30 39.61 17.73
C GLY A 534 6.57 39.91 18.52
N GLU A 535 6.50 40.87 19.44
CA GLU A 535 7.62 41.25 20.31
C GLU A 535 7.95 40.14 21.32
N PHE A 536 6.91 39.51 21.90
CA PHE A 536 7.07 38.35 22.77
C PHE A 536 7.82 37.20 22.07
N VAL A 537 7.42 36.85 20.85
CA VAL A 537 8.09 35.79 20.07
C VAL A 537 9.54 36.17 19.76
N LEU A 538 9.80 37.43 19.40
CA LEU A 538 11.15 37.91 19.13
C LEU A 538 12.05 37.82 20.36
N GLN A 539 11.56 38.26 21.53
CA GLN A 539 12.29 38.18 22.80
C GLN A 539 12.61 36.73 23.18
N CYS A 540 11.64 35.81 23.08
CA CYS A 540 11.87 34.39 23.34
C CYS A 540 12.92 33.80 22.40
N THR A 541 12.80 34.10 21.10
CA THR A 541 13.71 33.58 20.07
C THR A 541 15.15 34.08 20.27
N GLN A 542 15.33 35.33 20.69
CA GLN A 542 16.65 35.90 20.99
C GLN A 542 17.30 35.24 22.20
N ILE A 543 16.54 34.97 23.27
CA ILE A 543 17.06 34.33 24.47
C ILE A 543 17.37 32.85 24.21
N ILE A 544 16.51 32.13 23.50
CA ILE A 544 16.78 30.76 23.03
C ILE A 544 18.06 30.74 22.20
N GLY A 545 18.22 31.66 21.24
CA GLY A 545 19.45 31.74 20.44
C GLY A 545 20.72 31.99 21.26
N LYS A 546 20.65 32.86 22.29
CA LYS A 546 21.78 33.06 23.21
C LYS A 546 22.10 31.80 24.01
N LEU A 547 21.09 31.08 24.49
CA LEU A 547 21.25 29.84 25.24
C LEU A 547 21.80 28.72 24.35
N GLU A 548 21.29 28.56 23.13
CA GLU A 548 21.80 27.59 22.13
C GLU A 548 23.28 27.80 21.85
N LEU A 549 23.71 29.05 21.64
CA LEU A 549 25.12 29.37 21.44
C LEU A 549 25.94 28.97 22.66
N LEU A 550 25.52 29.31 23.88
CA LEU A 550 26.24 28.93 25.10
C LEU A 550 26.35 27.40 25.27
N VAL A 551 25.25 26.68 25.06
CA VAL A 551 25.23 25.20 25.13
C VAL A 551 26.17 24.60 24.10
N HIS A 552 26.16 25.08 22.86
CA HIS A 552 27.07 24.58 21.82
C HIS A 552 28.55 24.73 22.20
N HIS A 553 28.94 25.88 22.78
CA HIS A 553 30.31 26.07 23.24
C HIS A 553 30.67 25.14 24.42
N ILE A 554 29.74 24.92 25.35
CA ILE A 554 29.93 23.99 26.47
C ILE A 554 30.06 22.55 25.97
N HIS A 555 29.25 22.14 24.99
CA HIS A 555 29.32 20.82 24.37
C HIS A 555 30.67 20.60 23.67
N ASN A 556 31.13 21.54 22.86
CA ASN A 556 32.46 21.42 22.21
C ASN A 556 33.59 21.20 23.23
N ILE A 557 33.58 21.96 24.34
CA ILE A 557 34.58 21.79 25.40
C ILE A 557 34.40 20.45 26.14
N SER A 558 33.16 20.03 26.36
CA SER A 558 32.84 18.76 27.00
C SER A 558 33.28 17.56 26.15
N GLU A 559 33.15 17.66 24.83
CA GLU A 559 33.69 16.70 23.86
C GLU A 559 35.23 16.64 23.93
N ASP A 560 35.91 17.77 24.02
CA ASP A 560 37.37 17.82 24.20
C ASP A 560 37.81 17.15 25.51
N ILE A 561 37.11 17.40 26.61
CA ILE A 561 37.37 16.74 27.90
C ILE A 561 37.12 15.23 27.78
N ASN A 562 35.99 14.83 27.20
CA ASN A 562 35.65 13.42 27.00
C ASN A 562 36.68 12.69 26.13
N SER A 563 37.18 13.32 25.07
CA SER A 563 38.24 12.77 24.20
C SER A 563 39.53 12.52 24.98
N LYS A 564 39.94 13.47 25.85
CA LYS A 564 41.09 13.29 26.75
C LYS A 564 40.87 12.15 27.74
N LEU A 565 39.68 12.06 28.33
CA LEU A 565 39.32 11.01 29.29
C LEU A 565 39.25 9.63 28.63
N GLN A 566 38.66 9.51 27.44
CA GLN A 566 38.66 8.27 26.67
C GLN A 566 40.08 7.83 26.33
N SER A 567 40.94 8.77 25.93
CA SER A 567 42.35 8.48 25.68
C SER A 567 43.09 8.01 26.93
N ILE A 568 42.73 8.51 28.12
CA ILE A 568 43.26 8.00 29.39
C ILE A 568 42.73 6.59 29.66
N GLU A 569 41.43 6.35 29.50
CA GLU A 569 40.78 5.06 29.78
C GLU A 569 41.32 3.92 28.91
N SER A 570 41.64 4.19 27.64
CA SER A 570 42.09 3.19 26.67
C SER A 570 43.58 2.89 26.71
N THR A 571 44.36 3.56 27.57
CA THR A 571 45.82 3.37 27.60
C THR A 571 46.18 2.02 28.21
N ASN A 572 47.05 1.28 27.51
CA ASN A 572 47.68 0.09 28.04
C ASN A 572 48.90 0.49 28.88
N LEU A 573 48.81 0.31 30.19
CA LEU A 573 49.88 0.57 31.16
C LEU A 573 50.98 -0.49 31.13
N PHE A 574 50.72 -1.66 30.54
CA PHE A 574 51.63 -2.79 30.55
C PHE A 574 52.21 -3.05 29.16
N LYS A 575 53.49 -2.67 29.01
CA LYS A 575 54.28 -2.97 27.81
C LYS A 575 55.27 -4.09 28.13
N PHE A 576 55.16 -5.19 27.39
CA PHE A 576 56.01 -6.35 27.60
C PHE A 576 57.27 -6.28 26.73
N PRO A 577 58.42 -6.79 27.20
CA PRO A 577 59.66 -6.78 26.45
C PRO A 577 59.55 -7.68 25.20
N HIS A 578 60.13 -7.23 24.09
CA HIS A 578 60.14 -7.98 22.84
C HIS A 578 61.19 -9.10 22.93
N SER A 579 60.81 -10.35 22.68
CA SER A 579 61.75 -11.46 22.63
C SER A 579 62.71 -11.29 21.45
N LYS A 580 63.97 -10.90 21.73
CA LYS A 580 65.05 -10.90 20.73
C LYS A 580 65.55 -12.35 20.61
N ASN A 581 65.12 -13.05 19.56
CA ASN A 581 65.51 -14.40 19.15
C ASN A 581 64.86 -15.61 19.87
N GLY A 582 63.59 -15.52 20.32
CA GLY A 582 62.72 -16.68 20.63
C GLY A 582 63.09 -17.56 21.85
N ASP A 583 64.37 -17.61 22.23
CA ASP A 583 64.91 -18.54 23.22
C ASP A 583 65.18 -17.89 24.58
N LYS A 584 65.44 -16.58 24.64
CA LYS A 584 65.77 -15.87 25.89
C LYS A 584 64.64 -14.94 26.32
N HIS A 585 64.00 -15.31 27.44
CA HIS A 585 63.06 -14.45 28.16
C HIS A 585 63.76 -13.82 29.38
N PRO A 586 63.38 -12.60 29.78
CA PRO A 586 63.94 -11.95 30.96
C PRO A 586 63.63 -12.75 32.24
N GLY A 587 64.54 -12.66 33.22
CA GLY A 587 64.26 -13.20 34.55
C GLY A 587 63.06 -12.48 35.18
N ALA A 588 62.38 -13.11 36.13
CA ALA A 588 61.20 -12.54 36.79
C ALA A 588 61.41 -11.09 37.28
N LYS A 589 62.56 -10.80 37.91
CA LYS A 589 62.87 -9.45 38.39
C LYS A 589 63.05 -8.45 37.28
N GLU A 590 63.82 -8.80 36.25
CA GLU A 590 64.06 -7.96 35.08
C GLU A 590 62.76 -7.66 34.32
N PHE A 591 61.85 -8.63 34.24
CA PHE A 591 60.53 -8.44 33.63
C PHE A 591 59.69 -7.41 34.38
N PHE A 592 59.50 -7.59 35.69
CA PHE A 592 58.69 -6.66 36.48
C PHE A 592 59.32 -5.25 36.52
N ASP A 593 60.65 -5.16 36.61
CA ASP A 593 61.38 -3.87 36.56
C ASP A 593 61.21 -3.18 35.19
N TYR A 594 61.23 -3.94 34.07
CA TYR A 594 61.00 -3.40 32.73
C TYR A 594 59.57 -2.84 32.57
N VAL A 595 58.56 -3.60 32.98
CA VAL A 595 57.15 -3.17 32.87
C VAL A 595 56.91 -1.94 33.73
N LYS A 596 57.52 -1.86 34.92
CA LYS A 596 57.46 -0.68 35.80
C LYS A 596 58.05 0.56 35.13
N CYS A 597 59.22 0.45 34.51
CA CYS A 597 59.85 1.56 33.80
C CYS A 597 59.01 2.07 32.61
N GLU A 598 58.39 1.16 31.84
CA GLU A 598 57.49 1.56 30.76
C GLU A 598 56.18 2.17 31.28
N GLN A 599 55.65 1.67 32.40
CA GLN A 599 54.48 2.22 33.07
C GLN A 599 54.71 3.67 33.49
N GLU A 600 55.86 4.00 34.09
CA GLU A 600 56.20 5.39 34.50
C GLU A 600 56.14 6.37 33.31
N LYS A 601 56.61 5.96 32.12
CA LYS A 601 56.55 6.79 30.89
C LYS A 601 55.13 7.05 30.43
N GLU A 602 54.27 6.02 30.46
CA GLU A 602 52.86 6.17 30.09
C GLU A 602 52.11 7.06 31.09
N VAL A 603 52.38 6.89 32.39
CA VAL A 603 51.76 7.69 33.45
C VAL A 603 52.08 9.17 33.29
N GLU A 604 53.31 9.53 32.93
CA GLU A 604 53.66 10.92 32.66
C GLU A 604 52.78 11.55 31.55
N GLN A 605 52.49 10.80 30.48
CA GLN A 605 51.60 11.26 29.42
C GLN A 605 50.14 11.39 29.88
N LEU A 606 49.68 10.45 30.71
CA LEU A 606 48.32 10.49 31.27
C LEU A 606 48.11 11.68 32.20
N VAL A 607 49.09 11.97 33.07
CA VAL A 607 49.06 13.13 33.98
C VAL A 607 49.03 14.43 33.19
N ARG A 608 49.81 14.56 32.11
CA ARG A 608 49.76 15.75 31.23
C ARG A 608 48.38 15.97 30.61
N LYS A 609 47.70 14.90 30.20
CA LYS A 609 46.31 14.98 29.66
C LYS A 609 45.32 15.39 30.75
N TYR A 610 45.47 14.84 31.95
CA TYR A 610 44.65 15.19 33.12
C TYR A 610 44.81 16.66 33.53
N SER A 611 46.05 17.16 33.67
CA SER A 611 46.33 18.55 34.07
C SER A 611 45.87 19.60 33.05
N ALA A 612 45.52 19.20 31.82
CA ALA A 612 44.92 20.08 30.83
C ALA A 612 43.40 20.29 31.04
N ILE A 613 42.70 19.37 31.72
CA ILE A 613 41.25 19.40 31.92
C ILE A 613 40.80 20.66 32.71
N PRO A 614 41.47 21.07 33.80
CA PRO A 614 41.13 22.31 34.51
C PRO A 614 41.09 23.55 33.61
N GLN A 615 41.99 23.67 32.62
CA GLN A 615 42.00 24.82 31.71
C GLN A 615 40.78 24.86 30.78
N LEU A 616 40.29 23.69 30.35
CA LEU A 616 39.05 23.55 29.59
C LEU A 616 37.84 23.96 30.44
N LEU A 617 37.80 23.54 31.71
CA LEU A 617 36.74 23.92 32.64
C LEU A 617 36.76 25.42 33.00
N ILE A 618 37.94 26.04 33.04
CA ILE A 618 38.08 27.49 33.21
C ILE A 618 37.58 28.25 31.97
N GLU A 619 37.68 27.69 30.76
CA GLU A 619 37.06 28.28 29.57
C GLU A 619 35.52 28.27 29.70
N VAL A 620 34.93 27.18 30.20
CA VAL A 620 33.48 27.13 30.52
C VAL A 620 33.11 28.17 31.57
N GLU A 621 33.94 28.32 32.63
CA GLU A 621 33.75 29.34 33.66
C GLU A 621 33.74 30.75 33.07
N ARG A 622 34.65 31.04 32.13
CA ARG A 622 34.75 32.35 31.47
C ARG A 622 33.48 32.68 30.70
N ARG A 623 32.85 31.68 30.07
CA ARG A 623 31.62 31.87 29.27
C ARG A 623 30.37 32.00 30.13
N VAL A 624 30.27 31.23 31.21
CA VAL A 624 29.04 31.15 32.02
C VAL A 624 29.05 32.12 33.21
N ALA A 625 30.19 32.29 33.86
CA ALA A 625 30.34 33.09 35.07
C ALA A 625 31.14 34.39 34.86
N ASN A 626 31.76 34.58 33.69
CA ASN A 626 32.69 35.68 33.40
C ASN A 626 33.86 35.75 34.41
N THR A 627 34.27 34.60 34.94
CA THR A 627 35.42 34.45 35.84
C THR A 627 36.38 33.39 35.30
N ASN A 628 37.64 33.42 35.72
CA ASN A 628 38.69 32.50 35.27
C ASN A 628 39.45 31.87 36.46
N SER A 629 38.73 31.67 37.56
CA SER A 629 39.33 31.43 38.87
C SER A 629 39.51 29.95 39.21
N GLY A 630 38.81 29.06 38.51
CA GLY A 630 38.67 27.64 38.82
C GLY A 630 37.80 27.33 40.04
N LYS A 631 37.18 28.35 40.66
CA LYS A 631 36.48 28.26 41.96
C LYS A 631 35.14 28.99 41.97
N SER A 632 34.53 29.19 40.80
CA SER A 632 33.24 29.88 40.72
C SER A 632 32.14 29.05 41.37
N PRO A 633 31.34 29.60 42.31
CA PRO A 633 30.27 28.85 42.97
C PRO A 633 29.18 28.40 41.98
N LYS A 634 29.03 29.08 40.83
CA LYS A 634 28.10 28.68 39.76
C LYS A 634 28.49 27.37 39.09
N LEU A 635 29.78 27.04 39.07
CA LEU A 635 30.30 25.83 38.42
C LEU A 635 30.59 24.71 39.42
N ALA A 636 30.38 24.91 40.72
CA ALA A 636 30.73 23.92 41.75
C ALA A 636 30.15 22.52 41.48
N SER A 637 28.88 22.43 41.09
CA SER A 637 28.25 21.15 40.71
C SER A 637 28.77 20.57 39.39
N TYR A 638 29.19 21.44 38.47
CA TYR A 638 29.75 21.04 37.17
C TYR A 638 31.17 20.51 37.32
N TYR A 639 31.99 21.13 38.18
CA TYR A 639 33.31 20.60 38.55
C TYR A 639 33.20 19.24 39.23
N ALA A 640 32.27 19.09 40.19
CA ALA A 640 32.03 17.82 40.87
C ALA A 640 31.58 16.71 39.89
N TYR A 641 30.78 17.05 38.88
CA TYR A 641 30.39 16.12 37.81
C TYR A 641 31.62 15.57 37.06
N TRP A 642 32.52 16.45 36.62
CA TRP A 642 33.74 16.05 35.91
C TRP A 642 34.74 15.33 36.81
N GLU A 643 34.86 15.72 38.07
CA GLU A 643 35.71 15.02 39.05
C GLU A 643 35.24 13.58 39.26
N ASN A 644 33.93 13.36 39.39
CA ASN A 644 33.35 12.02 39.47
C ASN A 644 33.56 11.22 38.17
N ARG A 645 33.45 11.87 37.02
CA ARG A 645 33.74 11.23 35.72
C ARG A 645 35.21 10.80 35.61
N ILE A 646 36.14 11.62 36.09
CA ILE A 646 37.57 11.29 36.17
C ILE A 646 37.80 10.07 37.09
N TYR A 647 37.17 10.04 38.27
CA TYR A 647 37.25 8.89 39.17
C TYR A 647 36.80 7.58 38.50
N GLN A 648 35.67 7.61 37.77
CA GLN A 648 35.17 6.45 37.03
C GLN A 648 36.16 5.98 35.96
N VAL A 649 36.72 6.92 35.19
CA VAL A 649 37.69 6.64 34.12
C VAL A 649 38.97 6.04 34.67
N LEU A 650 39.51 6.57 35.77
CA LEU A 650 40.70 6.03 36.42
C LEU A 650 40.45 4.63 37.00
N THR A 651 39.27 4.40 37.58
CA THR A 651 38.89 3.06 38.06
C THR A 651 38.84 2.06 36.91
N GLN A 652 38.22 2.43 35.77
CA GLN A 652 38.15 1.58 34.58
C GLN A 652 39.51 1.34 33.92
N LEU A 653 40.40 2.35 33.90
CA LEU A 653 41.77 2.22 33.44
C LEU A 653 42.50 1.09 34.20
N ILE A 654 42.45 1.10 35.54
CA ILE A 654 43.11 0.09 36.37
C ILE A 654 42.47 -1.29 36.15
N VAL A 655 41.13 -1.38 36.18
CA VAL A 655 40.42 -2.65 36.00
C VAL A 655 40.76 -3.29 34.65
N LYS A 656 40.72 -2.52 33.54
CA LYS A 656 41.04 -3.02 32.20
C LYS A 656 42.48 -3.51 32.09
N ASN A 657 43.43 -2.79 32.69
CA ASN A 657 44.83 -3.19 32.66
C ASN A 657 45.08 -4.46 33.48
N LEU A 658 44.51 -4.57 34.69
CA LEU A 658 44.60 -5.79 35.50
C LEU A 658 43.94 -6.99 34.80
N GLN A 659 42.80 -6.80 34.15
CA GLN A 659 42.16 -7.83 33.33
C GLN A 659 43.05 -8.28 32.16
N ALA A 660 43.67 -7.34 31.45
CA ALA A 660 44.60 -7.65 30.36
C ALA A 660 45.84 -8.41 30.85
N PHE A 661 46.38 -8.04 32.01
CA PHE A 661 47.49 -8.75 32.63
C PHE A 661 47.09 -10.17 33.06
N ASN A 662 45.92 -10.35 33.68
CA ASN A 662 45.39 -11.67 34.02
C ASN A 662 45.20 -12.55 32.78
N ALA A 663 44.71 -11.97 31.68
CA ALA A 663 44.58 -12.68 30.41
C ALA A 663 45.95 -13.10 29.84
N THR A 664 46.98 -12.28 30.05
CA THR A 664 48.37 -12.60 29.66
C THR A 664 48.94 -13.73 30.52
N ILE A 665 48.67 -13.76 31.82
CA ILE A 665 49.06 -14.86 32.72
C ILE A 665 48.47 -16.19 32.26
N LEU A 666 47.21 -16.18 31.84
CA LEU A 666 46.50 -17.38 31.40
C LEU A 666 46.86 -17.80 29.96
N ALA A 667 47.52 -16.93 29.20
CA ALA A 667 47.92 -17.21 27.83
C ALA A 667 49.07 -18.23 27.80
N ASN A 668 49.06 -19.11 26.79
CA ASN A 668 50.12 -20.09 26.55
C ASN A 668 51.32 -19.46 25.81
N VAL A 669 51.77 -18.30 26.26
CA VAL A 669 52.89 -17.55 25.67
C VAL A 669 53.87 -17.18 26.77
N PRO A 670 55.07 -17.79 26.82
CA PRO A 670 56.06 -17.50 27.86
C PRO A 670 56.61 -16.09 27.68
N LEU A 671 56.62 -15.32 28.78
CA LEU A 671 57.16 -13.95 28.84
C LEU A 671 58.24 -13.80 29.92
N VAL A 672 58.23 -14.67 30.92
CA VAL A 672 59.12 -14.64 32.07
C VAL A 672 59.90 -15.93 32.18
N GLN A 673 61.18 -15.86 32.53
CA GLN A 673 62.02 -17.02 32.81
C GLN A 673 62.23 -17.21 34.32
N ILE A 674 62.12 -18.46 34.77
CA ILE A 674 62.43 -18.92 36.14
C ILE A 674 63.32 -20.16 36.03
N GLU A 675 64.25 -20.33 36.97
CA GLU A 675 65.18 -21.46 36.99
C GLU A 675 64.81 -22.49 38.05
N ALA A 676 65.01 -23.78 37.77
CA ALA A 676 64.98 -24.82 38.79
C ALA A 676 66.42 -25.09 39.26
N VAL A 677 66.64 -25.05 40.58
CA VAL A 677 67.95 -25.26 41.19
C VAL A 677 67.84 -26.28 42.32
N LEU A 678 68.85 -27.13 42.46
CA LEU A 678 68.97 -28.06 43.59
C LEU A 678 69.55 -27.33 44.80
N SER A 679 68.72 -27.03 45.80
CA SER A 679 69.12 -26.49 47.10
C SER A 679 68.96 -27.58 48.15
N VAL A 680 70.01 -28.39 48.33
CA VAL A 680 69.97 -29.61 49.17
C VAL A 680 69.29 -29.34 50.53
N PRO A 681 68.25 -30.11 50.92
CA PRO A 681 67.80 -31.38 50.33
C PRO A 681 66.66 -31.28 49.28
N GLU A 682 66.24 -30.08 48.85
CA GLU A 682 65.05 -29.89 48.02
C GLU A 682 65.33 -29.19 46.68
N ILE A 683 64.43 -29.37 45.71
CA ILE A 683 64.47 -28.67 44.42
C ILE A 683 63.59 -27.44 44.55
N THR A 684 64.17 -26.27 44.34
CA THR A 684 63.47 -24.98 44.49
C THR A 684 63.48 -24.19 43.18
N LEU A 685 62.43 -23.40 42.96
CA LEU A 685 62.40 -22.39 41.91
C LEU A 685 63.25 -21.18 42.32
N GLN A 686 63.90 -20.53 41.36
CA GLN A 686 64.62 -19.27 41.54
C GLN A 686 64.09 -18.22 40.54
N PRO A 687 63.37 -17.18 41.02
CA PRO A 687 62.96 -16.93 42.41
C PRO A 687 62.01 -18.01 42.95
N SER A 688 61.92 -18.14 44.28
CA SER A 688 61.01 -19.10 44.91
C SER A 688 59.54 -18.77 44.59
N ALA A 689 58.65 -19.77 44.67
CA ALA A 689 57.23 -19.54 44.45
C ALA A 689 56.68 -18.40 45.32
N SER A 690 57.09 -18.35 46.60
CA SER A 690 56.68 -17.28 47.52
C SER A 690 57.21 -15.90 47.16
N GLU A 691 58.42 -15.81 46.59
CA GLU A 691 58.99 -14.55 46.13
C GLU A 691 58.29 -14.08 44.87
N PHE A 692 57.99 -14.99 43.93
CA PHE A 692 57.28 -14.66 42.71
C PHE A 692 55.84 -14.17 42.98
N GLU A 693 55.14 -14.80 43.93
CA GLU A 693 53.83 -14.33 44.41
C GLU A 693 53.92 -12.93 45.02
N LYS A 694 54.94 -12.66 45.86
CA LYS A 694 55.17 -11.32 46.43
C LYS A 694 55.45 -10.28 45.34
N MET A 695 56.24 -10.62 44.33
CA MET A 695 56.52 -9.73 43.20
C MET A 695 55.25 -9.42 42.39
N THR A 696 54.40 -10.43 42.19
CA THR A 696 53.10 -10.24 41.51
C THR A 696 52.17 -9.35 42.33
N LEU A 697 52.09 -9.55 43.65
CA LEU A 697 51.29 -8.70 44.53
C LEU A 697 51.79 -7.25 44.51
N GLN A 698 53.11 -7.05 44.58
CA GLN A 698 53.72 -5.73 44.48
C GLN A 698 53.41 -5.07 43.12
N PHE A 699 53.43 -5.84 42.04
CA PHE A 699 53.08 -5.34 40.71
C PHE A 699 51.62 -4.87 40.60
N ILE A 700 50.67 -5.62 41.19
CA ILE A 700 49.26 -5.21 41.26
C ILE A 700 49.14 -3.91 42.08
N GLN A 701 49.83 -3.84 43.22
CA GLN A 701 49.85 -2.63 44.05
C GLN A 701 50.40 -1.43 43.27
N ASP A 702 51.58 -1.56 42.66
CA ASP A 702 52.21 -0.53 41.84
C ASP A 702 51.27 -0.02 40.74
N CYS A 703 50.51 -0.92 40.09
CA CYS A 703 49.49 -0.53 39.11
C CYS A 703 48.39 0.34 39.70
N VAL A 704 47.86 0.00 40.88
CA VAL A 704 46.85 0.84 41.56
C VAL A 704 47.48 2.16 42.01
N GLU A 705 48.73 2.14 42.48
CA GLU A 705 49.47 3.32 42.94
C GLU A 705 49.72 4.38 41.87
N VAL A 706 49.65 4.02 40.58
CA VAL A 706 49.62 4.99 39.46
C VAL A 706 48.58 6.10 39.70
N THR A 707 47.45 5.77 40.33
CA THR A 707 46.40 6.75 40.63
C THR A 707 46.78 7.80 41.68
N LYS A 708 47.91 7.63 42.39
CA LYS A 708 48.48 8.65 43.30
C LYS A 708 48.93 9.90 42.55
N HIS A 709 49.32 9.77 41.29
CA HIS A 709 49.75 10.90 40.45
C HIS A 709 48.60 11.80 40.00
N PHE A 710 47.34 11.36 40.18
CA PHE A 710 46.15 12.12 39.84
C PHE A 710 45.60 12.78 41.11
N VAL A 711 45.98 14.04 41.32
CA VAL A 711 45.61 14.83 42.51
C VAL A 711 44.16 15.28 42.41
N ARG A 712 43.37 15.10 43.48
CA ARG A 712 41.97 15.54 43.53
C ARG A 712 41.81 17.04 43.52
N TRP A 713 40.62 17.51 43.17
CA TRP A 713 40.31 18.92 43.22
C TRP A 713 39.82 19.33 44.61
N MET A 714 40.00 20.60 44.97
CA MET A 714 39.35 21.13 46.16
C MET A 714 37.84 21.12 45.94
N HIS A 715 37.07 20.79 46.98
CA HIS A 715 35.63 20.63 46.90
C HIS A 715 34.95 21.83 46.22
N GLY A 716 34.17 21.57 45.16
CA GLY A 716 33.45 22.59 44.40
C GLY A 716 34.33 23.47 43.50
N THR A 717 35.56 23.03 43.19
CA THR A 717 36.51 23.74 42.31
C THR A 717 37.12 22.76 41.29
N CYS A 718 37.84 23.29 40.30
CA CYS A 718 38.72 22.49 39.43
C CYS A 718 40.21 22.74 39.73
N ILE A 719 40.54 23.11 40.96
CA ILE A 719 41.91 23.42 41.39
C ILE A 719 42.44 22.24 42.19
N GLU A 720 43.61 21.72 41.80
CA GLU A 720 44.27 20.60 42.48
C GLU A 720 44.61 20.92 43.94
N CYS A 721 44.36 19.95 44.82
CA CYS A 721 44.69 20.02 46.24
C CYS A 721 46.20 20.03 46.45
N ARG A 722 46.74 21.12 46.98
CA ARG A 722 48.16 21.18 47.38
C ARG A 722 48.45 20.21 48.53
N PRO A 723 49.68 19.67 48.65
CA PRO A 723 50.05 18.80 49.76
C PRO A 723 49.78 19.48 51.12
N GLN A 724 49.12 18.78 52.04
CA GLN A 724 48.78 19.27 53.38
C GLN A 724 49.62 18.57 54.44
N HIS A 725 50.21 19.30 55.38
CA HIS A 725 50.99 18.72 56.48
C HIS A 725 50.06 18.30 57.61
N VAL A 726 49.83 17.00 57.77
CA VAL A 726 48.92 16.44 58.78
C VAL A 726 49.68 16.10 60.09
N LYS A 727 51.00 15.90 60.01
CA LYS A 727 51.95 15.74 61.13
C LYS A 727 53.25 16.50 60.83
N MET A 728 54.09 16.74 61.85
CA MET A 728 55.29 17.61 61.76
C MET A 728 56.29 17.27 60.63
N ASP A 729 56.26 16.06 60.06
CA ASP A 729 57.20 15.64 59.00
C ASP A 729 56.56 14.99 57.75
N GLU A 730 55.22 14.92 57.63
CA GLU A 730 54.58 14.25 56.47
C GLU A 730 53.53 15.12 55.78
N ALA A 731 53.82 15.48 54.52
CA ALA A 731 52.89 16.12 53.61
C ALA A 731 52.02 15.06 52.91
N VAL A 732 50.71 15.13 53.11
CA VAL A 732 49.71 14.24 52.50
C VAL A 732 49.14 14.90 51.25
N THR A 733 49.20 14.19 50.12
CA THR A 733 48.56 14.59 48.86
C THR A 733 47.26 13.81 48.67
N PHE A 734 46.13 14.52 48.56
CA PHE A 734 44.83 13.91 48.30
C PHE A 734 44.74 13.55 46.81
N SER A 735 44.83 12.26 46.50
CA SER A 735 44.78 11.71 45.13
C SER A 735 43.58 10.78 44.96
N PHE A 736 43.29 10.38 43.72
CA PHE A 736 42.22 9.40 43.46
C PHE A 736 42.52 8.00 44.02
N TYR A 737 43.77 7.72 44.40
CA TYR A 737 44.19 6.44 44.97
C TYR A 737 43.36 5.99 46.19
N SER A 738 42.97 6.90 47.10
CA SER A 738 42.23 6.52 48.31
C SER A 738 40.95 5.76 48.00
N ASP A 739 40.23 6.19 46.96
CA ASP A 739 38.92 5.65 46.61
C ASP A 739 39.03 4.56 45.54
N VAL A 740 40.05 4.65 44.66
CA VAL A 740 40.29 3.62 43.64
C VAL A 740 40.81 2.34 44.28
N SER A 741 41.75 2.43 45.24
CA SER A 741 42.28 1.25 45.95
C SER A 741 41.22 0.48 46.76
N GLN A 742 40.15 1.15 47.18
CA GLN A 742 39.01 0.56 47.88
C GLN A 742 37.93 0.00 46.95
N SER A 743 38.12 0.09 45.63
CA SER A 743 37.14 -0.39 44.66
C SER A 743 36.98 -1.91 44.74
N PRO A 744 35.75 -2.44 44.85
CA PRO A 744 35.51 -3.88 44.89
C PRO A 744 35.94 -4.56 43.58
N LEU A 745 35.80 -3.87 42.44
CA LEU A 745 36.19 -4.39 41.12
C LEU A 745 37.71 -4.64 41.05
N ILE A 746 38.52 -3.76 41.64
CA ILE A 746 39.98 -3.90 41.63
C ILE A 746 40.40 -5.03 42.58
N THR A 747 39.76 -5.12 43.75
CA THR A 747 40.01 -6.19 44.72
C THR A 747 39.71 -7.56 44.12
N GLU A 748 38.60 -7.70 43.40
CA GLU A 748 38.22 -8.94 42.70
C GLU A 748 39.27 -9.34 41.65
N GLN A 749 39.75 -8.40 40.82
CA GLN A 749 40.80 -8.69 39.84
C GLN A 749 42.13 -9.08 40.50
N ALA A 750 42.52 -8.42 41.59
CA ALA A 750 43.74 -8.75 42.34
C ALA A 750 43.70 -10.19 42.91
N VAL A 751 42.57 -10.59 43.47
CA VAL A 751 42.36 -11.96 43.98
C VAL A 751 42.42 -12.98 42.84
N LEU A 752 41.81 -12.69 41.68
CA LEU A 752 41.83 -13.59 40.54
C LEU A 752 43.25 -13.80 39.98
N ILE A 753 44.03 -12.72 39.83
CA ILE A 753 45.42 -12.79 39.36
C ILE A 753 46.28 -13.62 40.32
N THR A 754 46.21 -13.34 41.62
CA THR A 754 47.00 -14.05 42.63
C THR A 754 46.66 -15.54 42.70
N GLN A 755 45.38 -15.89 42.59
CA GLN A 755 44.95 -17.30 42.51
C GLN A 755 45.47 -18.01 41.26
N ASN A 756 45.44 -17.35 40.10
CA ASN A 756 45.93 -17.95 38.85
C ASN A 756 47.45 -18.16 38.87
N VAL A 757 48.20 -17.20 39.43
CA VAL A 757 49.66 -17.32 39.60
C VAL A 757 50.01 -18.43 40.59
N HIS A 758 49.29 -18.52 41.70
CA HIS A 758 49.47 -19.62 42.67
C HIS A 758 49.26 -21.00 42.02
N LYS A 759 48.17 -21.16 41.24
CA LYS A 759 47.90 -22.41 40.50
C LYS A 759 49.00 -22.74 39.49
N LEU A 760 49.51 -21.74 38.78
CA LEU A 760 50.60 -21.91 37.82
C LEU A 760 51.89 -22.38 38.51
N LEU A 761 52.27 -21.75 39.62
CA LEU A 761 53.46 -22.13 40.39
C LEU A 761 53.30 -23.52 41.02
N ALA A 762 52.08 -23.88 41.45
CA ALA A 762 51.77 -25.22 41.93
C ALA A 762 51.93 -26.28 40.82
N SER A 763 51.48 -26.01 39.59
CA SER A 763 51.68 -26.88 38.42
C SER A 763 53.18 -27.10 38.14
N LEU A 764 53.97 -26.02 38.16
CA LEU A 764 55.44 -26.10 38.00
C LEU A 764 56.10 -26.92 39.12
N THR A 765 55.64 -26.76 40.37
CA THR A 765 56.14 -27.53 41.52
C THR A 765 55.75 -29.01 41.40
N GLU A 766 54.55 -29.31 40.91
CA GLU A 766 54.10 -30.68 40.64
C GLU A 766 54.94 -31.33 39.54
N TYR A 767 55.27 -30.59 38.47
CA TYR A 767 56.19 -31.06 37.45
C TYR A 767 57.58 -31.36 38.02
N LEU A 768 58.10 -30.51 38.89
CA LEU A 768 59.38 -30.74 39.57
C LEU A 768 59.36 -31.95 40.52
N ASN A 769 58.21 -32.40 41.01
CA ASN A 769 58.13 -33.64 41.81
C ASN A 769 58.60 -34.89 41.04
N GLN A 770 58.55 -34.89 39.71
CA GLN A 770 59.07 -36.00 38.89
C GLN A 770 60.58 -36.22 39.09
N TRP A 771 61.30 -35.17 39.51
CA TRP A 771 62.72 -35.22 39.78
C TRP A 771 63.06 -35.85 41.15
N LYS A 772 62.07 -36.02 42.04
CA LYS A 772 62.26 -36.71 43.34
C LYS A 772 62.69 -38.16 43.20
N ARG A 773 62.50 -38.80 42.05
CA ARG A 773 63.03 -40.15 41.78
C ARG A 773 64.56 -40.24 41.90
N TYR A 774 65.23 -39.09 41.82
CA TYR A 774 66.68 -38.97 41.97
C TYR A 774 67.11 -38.50 43.38
N ASP A 775 66.18 -38.36 44.34
CA ASP A 775 66.44 -37.87 45.72
C ASP A 775 67.61 -38.56 46.41
N LEU A 776 67.78 -39.86 46.16
CA LEU A 776 68.86 -40.67 46.72
C LEU A 776 70.26 -40.10 46.43
N LEU A 777 70.43 -39.33 45.35
CA LEU A 777 71.71 -38.72 44.96
C LEU A 777 72.18 -37.62 45.91
N TRP A 778 71.27 -36.90 46.55
CA TRP A 778 71.61 -35.73 47.37
C TRP A 778 71.03 -35.75 48.79
N LYS A 779 70.05 -36.62 49.06
CA LYS A 779 69.51 -36.81 50.42
C LYS A 779 70.23 -37.89 51.21
N SER A 780 70.89 -38.84 50.54
CA SER A 780 71.62 -39.91 51.22
C SER A 780 72.97 -39.41 51.70
N ASP A 781 73.35 -39.77 52.93
CA ASP A 781 74.71 -39.56 53.42
C ASP A 781 75.66 -40.47 52.63
N LYS A 782 76.52 -39.83 51.84
CA LYS A 782 77.38 -40.52 50.89
C LYS A 782 78.38 -41.43 51.59
N ASP A 783 78.95 -40.98 52.69
CA ASP A 783 79.98 -41.71 53.41
C ASP A 783 79.36 -42.88 54.18
N ALA A 784 78.20 -42.67 54.83
CA ALA A 784 77.50 -43.74 55.53
C ALA A 784 77.01 -44.89 54.62
N VAL A 785 76.64 -44.57 53.37
CA VAL A 785 76.26 -45.60 52.37
C VAL A 785 77.49 -46.37 51.89
N LEU A 786 78.60 -45.67 51.64
CA LEU A 786 79.87 -46.29 51.20
C LEU A 786 80.47 -47.18 52.30
N ASP A 787 80.45 -46.74 53.56
CA ASP A 787 80.95 -47.52 54.70
C ASP A 787 80.16 -48.82 54.91
N ARG A 788 78.83 -48.76 54.75
CA ARG A 788 77.98 -49.96 54.81
C ARG A 788 78.32 -50.93 53.68
N LEU A 789 78.50 -50.41 52.47
CA LEU A 789 78.87 -51.21 51.30
C LEU A 789 80.27 -51.83 51.47
N ALA A 790 81.21 -51.12 52.08
CA ALA A 790 82.54 -51.62 52.40
C ALA A 790 82.51 -52.77 53.42
N ALA A 791 81.67 -52.64 54.45
CA ALA A 791 81.53 -53.65 55.51
C ALA A 791 80.91 -54.97 55.02
N GLU A 792 79.98 -54.91 54.06
CA GLU A 792 79.29 -56.08 53.51
C GLU A 792 80.15 -56.94 52.54
N LYS A 793 81.29 -56.41 52.07
CA LYS A 793 82.16 -57.03 51.05
C LYS A 793 81.38 -57.62 49.86
N PRO A 794 80.58 -56.81 49.14
CA PRO A 794 79.73 -57.28 48.06
C PRO A 794 80.54 -57.71 46.83
N ALA A 795 79.96 -58.60 46.02
CA ALA A 795 80.56 -59.03 44.75
C ALA A 795 80.69 -57.85 43.77
N CYS A 796 81.71 -57.88 42.89
CA CYS A 796 81.96 -56.85 41.88
C CYS A 796 80.75 -56.54 40.98
N VAL A 797 79.84 -57.50 40.79
CA VAL A 797 78.59 -57.32 40.02
C VAL A 797 77.69 -56.24 40.64
N ILE A 798 77.63 -56.15 41.97
CA ILE A 798 76.83 -55.13 42.67
C ILE A 798 77.43 -53.73 42.45
N PHE A 799 78.76 -53.61 42.43
CA PHE A 799 79.43 -52.35 42.07
C PHE A 799 79.17 -51.96 40.61
N ASP A 800 79.20 -52.92 39.67
CA ASP A 800 78.88 -52.66 38.26
C ASP A 800 77.42 -52.20 38.09
N GLU A 801 76.46 -52.87 38.75
CA GLU A 801 75.05 -52.46 38.75
C GLU A 801 74.85 -51.02 39.27
N GLN A 802 75.50 -50.66 40.37
CA GLN A 802 75.43 -49.30 40.94
C GLN A 802 76.13 -48.26 40.04
N LEU A 803 77.31 -48.58 39.49
CA LEU A 803 78.03 -47.69 38.57
C LEU A 803 77.24 -47.47 37.27
N GLN A 804 76.64 -48.53 36.71
CA GLN A 804 75.78 -48.44 35.55
C GLN A 804 74.53 -47.60 35.82
N PHE A 805 73.92 -47.74 37.01
CA PHE A 805 72.80 -46.89 37.43
C PHE A 805 73.19 -45.40 37.41
N TYR A 806 74.26 -45.00 38.10
CA TYR A 806 74.68 -43.60 38.14
C TYR A 806 75.17 -43.07 36.78
N MET A 807 75.83 -43.92 35.97
CA MET A 807 76.23 -43.58 34.61
C MET A 807 75.01 -43.30 33.72
N LYS A 808 73.98 -44.14 33.82
CA LYS A 808 72.72 -43.97 33.08
C LYS A 808 72.02 -42.68 33.49
N VAL A 809 71.94 -42.37 34.79
CA VAL A 809 71.38 -41.10 35.28
C VAL A 809 72.16 -39.91 34.71
N ALA A 810 73.49 -39.94 34.72
CA ALA A 810 74.32 -38.86 34.19
C ALA A 810 74.17 -38.64 32.66
N GLN A 811 73.86 -39.70 31.90
CA GLN A 811 73.58 -39.66 30.47
C GLN A 811 72.14 -39.17 30.17
N GLU A 812 71.16 -39.60 30.96
CA GLU A 812 69.76 -39.14 30.86
C GLU A 812 69.66 -37.61 31.02
N MET A 813 70.45 -37.02 31.93
CA MET A 813 70.48 -35.57 32.15
C MET A 813 71.00 -34.77 30.93
N THR A 814 71.84 -35.36 30.08
CA THR A 814 72.36 -34.71 28.86
C THR A 814 71.41 -34.80 27.66
N GLN A 815 70.44 -35.71 27.69
CA GLN A 815 69.52 -35.97 26.58
C GLN A 815 68.10 -35.43 26.84
N GLY A 816 67.75 -35.11 28.09
CA GLY A 816 66.43 -34.61 28.48
C GLY A 816 66.15 -33.15 28.05
N PRO A 817 64.87 -32.75 27.96
CA PRO A 817 64.50 -31.36 27.68
C PRO A 817 64.93 -30.45 28.83
N LEU A 818 65.66 -29.37 28.51
CA LEU A 818 66.17 -28.40 29.49
C LEU A 818 65.21 -27.23 29.73
N ILE A 819 64.10 -27.18 29.00
CA ILE A 819 63.12 -26.10 29.06
C ILE A 819 61.71 -26.71 29.14
N LYS A 820 60.88 -26.15 30.02
CA LYS A 820 59.46 -26.44 30.11
C LYS A 820 58.68 -25.12 30.15
N ASP A 821 57.84 -24.91 29.14
CA ASP A 821 56.92 -23.76 29.11
C ASP A 821 55.61 -24.14 29.80
N GLU A 822 55.16 -23.28 30.71
CA GLU A 822 53.87 -23.37 31.39
C GLU A 822 53.24 -21.96 31.42
N GLN A 823 52.24 -21.75 30.58
CA GLN A 823 51.58 -20.46 30.40
C GLN A 823 52.59 -19.31 30.17
N PHE A 824 52.57 -18.27 31.01
CA PHE A 824 53.45 -17.11 30.88
C PHE A 824 54.87 -17.31 31.43
N ILE A 825 55.17 -18.48 32.02
CA ILE A 825 56.47 -18.81 32.63
C ILE A 825 57.20 -19.87 31.81
N ARG A 826 58.47 -19.60 31.48
CA ARG A 826 59.45 -20.57 30.98
C ARG A 826 60.32 -21.06 32.12
N LEU A 827 60.24 -22.35 32.44
CA LEU A 827 61.09 -23.01 33.42
C LEU A 827 62.38 -23.53 32.77
N GLN A 828 63.53 -23.06 33.25
CA GLN A 828 64.85 -23.55 32.87
C GLN A 828 65.33 -24.63 33.83
N LEU A 829 65.56 -25.82 33.30
CA LEU A 829 66.02 -27.01 34.03
C LEU A 829 67.53 -27.23 33.91
N ALA A 830 68.23 -26.45 33.09
CA ALA A 830 69.67 -26.60 32.87
C ALA A 830 70.51 -26.56 34.17
N PRO A 831 70.27 -25.64 35.13
CA PRO A 831 71.02 -25.64 36.40
C PRO A 831 70.76 -26.90 37.23
N LEU A 832 69.50 -27.32 37.35
CA LEU A 832 69.11 -28.56 38.05
C LEU A 832 69.73 -29.80 37.41
N ALA A 833 69.63 -29.94 36.08
CA ALA A 833 70.17 -31.07 35.34
C ALA A 833 71.70 -31.16 35.50
N SER A 834 72.41 -30.02 35.47
CA SER A 834 73.85 -29.96 35.74
C SER A 834 74.19 -30.43 37.15
N ALA A 835 73.47 -29.94 38.16
CA ALA A 835 73.70 -30.34 39.56
C ALA A 835 73.45 -31.84 39.80
N VAL A 836 72.37 -32.39 39.23
CA VAL A 836 72.07 -33.84 39.30
C VAL A 836 73.16 -34.66 38.60
N GLN A 837 73.63 -34.20 37.44
CA GLN A 837 74.71 -34.86 36.70
C GLN A 837 76.03 -34.85 37.48
N GLU A 838 76.40 -33.73 38.08
CA GLU A 838 77.60 -33.61 38.91
C GLU A 838 77.53 -34.52 40.14
N ASN A 839 76.38 -34.57 40.81
CA ASN A 839 76.17 -35.49 41.94
C ASN A 839 76.30 -36.96 41.51
N ALA A 840 75.70 -37.36 40.38
CA ALA A 840 75.82 -38.72 39.86
C ALA A 840 77.28 -39.08 39.52
N LYS A 841 78.02 -38.19 38.86
CA LYS A 841 79.46 -38.36 38.57
C LYS A 841 80.28 -38.47 39.85
N SER A 842 79.95 -37.67 40.88
CA SER A 842 80.59 -37.73 42.19
C SER A 842 80.38 -39.09 42.86
N TRP A 843 79.16 -39.64 42.83
CA TRP A 843 78.86 -40.99 43.31
C TRP A 843 79.66 -42.07 42.58
N MET A 844 79.73 -42.00 41.24
CA MET A 844 80.54 -42.94 40.45
C MET A 844 82.02 -42.91 40.85
N MET A 845 82.59 -41.71 41.04
CA MET A 845 83.99 -41.57 41.42
C MET A 845 84.28 -42.15 42.80
N SER A 846 83.38 -41.98 43.77
CA SER A 846 83.56 -42.54 45.12
C SER A 846 83.37 -44.06 45.15
N LEU A 847 82.37 -44.60 44.46
CA LEU A 847 82.20 -46.04 44.31
C LEU A 847 83.40 -46.69 43.60
N GLY A 848 83.90 -46.06 42.54
CA GLY A 848 85.10 -46.51 41.84
C GLY A 848 86.36 -46.50 42.72
N LYS A 849 86.50 -45.50 43.61
CA LYS A 849 87.59 -45.48 44.61
C LYS A 849 87.44 -46.61 45.62
N LEU A 850 86.25 -46.80 46.18
CA LEU A 850 86.00 -47.86 47.17
C LEU A 850 86.27 -49.25 46.59
N LEU A 851 85.79 -49.52 45.38
CA LEU A 851 86.07 -50.77 44.67
C LEU A 851 87.57 -50.98 44.47
N ASN A 852 88.32 -49.95 44.08
CA ASN A 852 89.76 -50.01 43.90
C ASN A 852 90.50 -50.27 45.22
N GLU A 853 90.05 -49.69 46.33
CA GLU A 853 90.62 -49.93 47.66
C GLU A 853 90.37 -51.37 48.14
N LEU A 854 89.14 -51.86 48.06
CA LEU A 854 88.79 -53.25 48.44
C LEU A 854 89.54 -54.29 47.59
N VAL A 855 89.57 -54.10 46.26
CA VAL A 855 90.32 -54.99 45.36
C VAL A 855 91.82 -54.93 45.65
N ARG A 856 92.36 -53.75 45.99
CA ARG A 856 93.77 -53.59 46.35
C ARG A 856 94.10 -54.29 47.67
N GLU A 857 93.23 -54.19 48.67
CA GLU A 857 93.39 -54.93 49.93
C GLU A 857 93.29 -56.44 49.72
N GLU A 858 92.33 -56.94 48.94
CA GLU A 858 92.24 -58.36 48.57
C GLU A 858 93.49 -58.80 47.80
N LEU A 859 93.97 -58.00 46.85
CA LEU A 859 95.18 -58.30 46.08
C LEU A 859 96.43 -58.32 46.96
N PHE A 860 96.57 -57.40 47.92
CA PHE A 860 97.67 -57.43 48.87
C PHE A 860 97.56 -58.58 49.88
N SER A 861 96.35 -58.95 50.30
CA SER A 861 96.12 -60.13 51.13
C SER A 861 96.52 -61.41 50.38
N LEU A 862 96.06 -61.57 49.13
CA LEU A 862 96.45 -62.67 48.25
C LEU A 862 97.97 -62.68 47.99
N GLN A 863 98.58 -61.52 47.74
CA GLN A 863 100.02 -61.41 47.53
C GLN A 863 100.80 -61.77 48.80
N GLY A 864 100.31 -61.36 49.98
CA GLY A 864 100.87 -61.73 51.27
C GLY A 864 100.73 -63.22 51.57
N GLU A 865 99.58 -63.83 51.31
CA GLU A 865 99.38 -65.28 51.44
C GLU A 865 100.29 -66.06 50.49
N ILE A 866 100.44 -65.61 49.24
CA ILE A 866 101.37 -66.20 48.27
C ILE A 866 102.83 -66.03 48.75
N GLN A 867 103.20 -64.89 49.33
CA GLN A 867 104.56 -64.66 49.85
C GLN A 867 104.88 -65.42 51.14
N VAL A 868 103.90 -65.62 52.03
CA VAL A 868 104.07 -66.42 53.25
C VAL A 868 104.10 -67.91 52.90
N GLY A 869 103.32 -68.36 51.92
CA GLY A 869 103.37 -69.74 51.41
C GLY A 869 104.73 -70.12 50.81
N VAL A 870 105.46 -69.16 50.24
CA VAL A 870 106.81 -69.36 49.69
C VAL A 870 107.91 -69.39 50.76
N PHE A 871 107.66 -68.88 51.97
CA PHE A 871 108.62 -68.90 53.09
C PHE A 871 108.37 -70.02 54.12
N ILE A 872 107.36 -70.88 53.91
CA ILE A 872 107.13 -72.12 54.69
C ILE A 872 107.70 -73.37 53.96
N LEU A 873 108.40 -73.17 52.83
CA LEU A 873 109.29 -74.14 52.16
C LEU A 873 110.70 -73.57 52.11
#